data_AF-A0A1C4EUS6-F1
#
_entry.id   AF-A0A1C4EUS6-F1
#
_cell.length_a   1.000
_cell.length_b   1.000
_cell.length_c   1.000
_cell.angle_alpha   90.00
_cell.angle_beta   90.00
_cell.angle_gamma   90.00
#
_symmetry.space_group_name_H-M   'P 1'
#
loop_
_entity.id
_entity.type
_entity.pdbx_description
1 polymer ?
#
loop_
_entity_poly.entity_id
_entity_poly.type
_entity_poly.pdbx_seq_one_letter_code
_entity_poly.pdbx_strand_id
1 'polypeptide(L)'
;MKKTFPRPKSWPFITGLSSIVLSLVLFLFPFSHKPDGLCLLHFSISVIYGIYLFIVYRRHKNDTHYFGMACWLVLCLISCYALNREMNILNTPTLWFGILQAIAGASLLSYAWISYLPQWGRQVLLFIAGISLMVFLYLACYLLPLYGISVAIFFVLGISLHTFVPLCCCIFIYYMLRKTATTWRLAASFFSGAGVVLLLCIAHIIWWNQETKSMNLAYQRTLVKSGNMLPPWMSVSQQLPQNLLTKRILETDLVYEVPDLSNGYSFWEMPHRSYDEPLQHDPLIMMSSLFSGPLSIPEDDRISMLESLYNKRHAAQERLWSGKGLQTTFVNTAVQLWPALHLAYTEMNVSVRNNQRYSWSAGEAIYTFHVPEGGVATSLSLWIDGKESKGILTSKEKADSAYKTIVNVERRDPSVVHWQEGNTVTVRVFPVAANSERMFKIGISSPLPVHGQELSYTPIYFEGPSAWQAHEDVSISLQQDAPHFTPPAGFSQTCPQQFKRSGRYLDDWTCTFNAPPLDERGFVFNDNLYTLKPLPGNAEAVVTKTVYLDINASWSQAECEQVFELVKDRPVFVSPGNEEPLKRITAQNKSALFGQLRRNHFSLFPFYEIPDAATALVVTKNDGITPSLKDLQHAGLLNRVCLLITTY
;
A
#
# COMPACT_ATOMS: atom_id res chain seq x y z
N MET A 1 33.72 41.88 28.36
CA MET A 1 33.03 40.94 29.27
C MET A 1 32.53 39.72 28.49
N LYS A 2 33.14 38.55 28.69
CA LYS A 2 32.63 37.27 28.13
C LYS A 2 31.33 36.93 28.90
N LYS A 3 30.16 37.05 28.27
CA LYS A 3 28.91 36.47 28.82
C LYS A 3 29.10 34.95 28.86
N THR A 4 29.43 34.44 30.04
CA THR A 4 29.46 33.01 30.31
C THR A 4 28.02 32.50 30.23
N PHE A 5 27.70 31.77 29.17
CA PHE A 5 26.42 31.08 29.09
C PHE A 5 26.30 30.12 30.28
N PRO A 6 25.16 30.14 31.00
CA PRO A 6 24.99 29.32 32.18
C PRO A 6 24.99 27.82 31.82
N ARG A 7 25.56 27.00 32.70
CA ARG A 7 25.70 25.55 32.50
C ARG A 7 24.30 24.88 32.39
N PRO A 8 24.15 23.82 31.58
CA PRO A 8 22.92 23.01 31.49
C PRO A 8 22.57 22.28 32.79
N LYS A 9 23.36 22.42 33.86
CA LYS A 9 23.10 21.86 35.20
C LYS A 9 22.06 22.66 36.00
N SER A 10 21.11 23.33 35.34
CA SER A 10 20.00 23.96 36.04
C SER A 10 19.01 22.89 36.49
N TRP A 11 18.53 22.97 37.74
CA TRP A 11 17.52 22.06 38.27
C TRP A 11 16.31 21.92 37.33
N PRO A 12 15.76 23.00 36.74
CA PRO A 12 14.69 22.91 35.74
C PRO A 12 15.00 21.96 34.58
N PHE A 13 16.15 22.12 33.94
CA PHE A 13 16.53 21.31 32.78
C PHE A 13 16.69 19.81 33.13
N ILE A 14 17.33 19.49 34.26
CA ILE A 14 17.52 18.10 34.70
C ILE A 14 16.17 17.45 35.02
N THR A 15 15.29 18.16 35.72
CA THR A 15 13.93 17.66 36.02
C THR A 15 13.11 17.48 34.75
N GLY A 16 13.26 18.37 33.77
CA GLY A 16 12.58 18.27 32.48
C GLY A 16 13.04 17.07 31.66
N LEU A 17 14.36 16.86 31.53
CA LEU A 17 14.91 15.67 30.87
C LEU A 17 14.47 14.39 31.56
N SER A 18 14.47 14.35 32.89
CA SER A 18 14.01 13.18 33.66
C SER A 18 12.52 12.90 33.38
N SER A 19 11.71 13.95 33.26
CA SER A 19 10.29 13.84 32.91
C SER A 19 10.07 13.34 31.48
N ILE A 20 10.91 13.77 30.53
CA ILE A 20 10.88 13.26 29.13
C ILE A 20 11.26 11.78 29.11
N VAL A 21 12.31 11.37 29.85
CA VAL A 21 12.70 9.96 29.96
C VAL A 21 11.60 9.13 30.60
N LEU A 22 10.97 9.63 31.67
CA LEU A 22 9.81 8.96 32.28
C LEU A 22 8.67 8.79 31.27
N SER A 23 8.38 9.83 30.49
CA SER A 23 7.38 9.80 29.42
C SER A 23 7.73 8.77 28.33
N LEU A 24 9.00 8.68 27.94
CA LEU A 24 9.48 7.66 27.00
C LEU A 24 9.33 6.24 27.57
N VAL A 25 9.71 6.03 28.84
CA VAL A 25 9.53 4.75 29.51
C VAL A 25 8.06 4.36 29.52
N LEU A 26 7.15 5.29 29.83
CA LEU A 26 5.70 5.04 29.78
C LEU A 26 5.22 4.64 28.36
N PHE A 27 5.81 5.21 27.30
CA PHE A 27 5.49 4.80 25.92
C PHE A 27 6.02 3.41 25.55
N LEU A 28 7.23 3.08 26.01
CA LEU A 28 7.92 1.82 25.69
C LEU A 28 7.53 0.67 26.61
N PHE A 29 6.92 0.96 27.76
CA PHE A 29 6.58 -0.05 28.74
C PHE A 29 5.59 -1.04 28.12
N PRO A 30 5.93 -2.35 28.06
CA PRO A 30 5.06 -3.37 27.54
C PRO A 30 4.00 -3.66 28.60
N PHE A 31 3.03 -2.76 28.74
CA PHE A 31 1.89 -3.00 29.59
C PHE A 31 1.19 -4.26 29.06
N SER A 32 1.11 -5.30 29.89
CA SER A 32 0.34 -6.51 29.61
C SER A 32 -1.09 -6.14 29.20
N HIS A 33 -1.59 -5.04 29.77
CA HIS A 33 -2.80 -4.29 29.40
C HIS A 33 -2.46 -2.78 29.44
N LYS A 34 -2.31 -2.09 28.29
CA LYS A 34 -2.13 -0.61 28.22
C LYS A 34 -3.23 0.18 28.97
N PRO A 35 -2.98 0.78 30.15
CA PRO A 35 -4.05 1.39 30.95
C PRO A 35 -4.81 2.49 30.18
N ASP A 36 -6.14 2.52 30.35
CA ASP A 36 -6.99 3.61 29.83
C ASP A 36 -6.53 4.94 30.46
N GLY A 37 -6.48 6.02 29.68
CA GLY A 37 -6.03 7.33 30.17
C GLY A 37 -4.52 7.53 30.22
N LEU A 38 -3.74 6.74 29.47
CA LEU A 38 -2.30 6.97 29.30
C LEU A 38 -2.02 8.37 28.73
N CYS A 39 -2.91 8.90 27.87
CA CYS A 39 -2.82 10.29 27.42
C CYS A 39 -2.93 11.29 28.60
N LEU A 40 -3.77 11.02 29.59
CA LEU A 40 -3.93 11.86 30.79
C LEU A 40 -2.70 11.82 31.68
N LEU A 41 -1.95 10.71 31.71
CA LEU A 41 -0.67 10.64 32.41
C LEU A 41 0.38 11.55 31.74
N HIS A 42 0.52 11.47 30.41
CA HIS A 42 1.41 12.37 29.67
C HIS A 42 1.02 13.84 29.82
N PHE A 43 -0.29 14.13 29.79
CA PHE A 43 -0.83 15.45 30.05
C PHE A 43 -0.49 15.92 31.47
N SER A 44 -0.71 15.09 32.49
CA SER A 44 -0.41 15.40 33.89
C SER A 44 1.07 15.70 34.10
N ILE A 45 1.98 14.91 33.52
CA ILE A 45 3.43 15.15 33.57
C ILE A 45 3.76 16.53 32.98
N SER A 46 3.20 16.85 31.81
CA SER A 46 3.42 18.14 31.15
C SER A 46 2.89 19.31 31.98
N VAL A 47 1.68 19.20 32.55
CA VAL A 47 1.06 20.24 33.39
C VAL A 47 1.84 20.44 34.69
N ILE A 48 2.16 19.37 35.41
CA ILE A 48 2.92 19.42 36.67
C ILE A 48 4.28 20.08 36.45
N TYR A 49 4.98 19.69 35.39
CA TYR A 49 6.27 20.29 35.05
C TYR A 49 6.14 21.77 34.65
N GLY A 50 5.08 22.13 33.91
CA GLY A 50 4.75 23.52 33.60
C GLY A 50 4.50 24.38 34.85
N ILE A 51 3.74 23.87 35.83
CA ILE A 51 3.48 24.53 37.11
C ILE A 51 4.79 24.71 37.90
N TYR A 52 5.62 23.67 37.96
CA TYR A 52 6.94 23.75 38.58
C TYR A 52 7.82 24.83 37.93
N LEU A 53 7.89 24.87 36.60
CA LEU A 53 8.64 25.91 35.87
C LEU A 53 8.11 27.31 36.18
N PHE A 54 6.80 27.48 36.25
CA PHE A 54 6.17 28.76 36.58
C PHE A 54 6.54 29.24 37.99
N ILE A 55 6.53 28.34 38.98
CA ILE A 55 6.95 28.64 40.36
C ILE A 55 8.43 29.03 40.41
N VAL A 56 9.30 28.27 39.74
CA VAL A 56 10.74 28.54 39.70
C VAL A 56 11.03 29.88 38.99
N TYR A 57 10.33 30.16 37.89
CA TYR A 57 10.44 31.42 37.16
C TYR A 57 10.03 32.62 38.03
N ARG A 58 8.94 32.51 38.80
CA ARG A 58 8.52 33.57 39.74
C ARG A 58 9.51 33.80 40.87
N ARG A 59 10.17 32.75 41.38
CA ARG A 59 11.10 32.84 42.53
C ARG A 59 12.49 33.33 42.16
N HIS A 60 12.98 33.01 40.96
CA HIS A 60 14.31 33.40 40.51
C HIS A 60 14.22 33.99 39.11
N LYS A 61 14.58 35.26 38.90
CA LYS A 61 14.65 35.86 37.55
C LYS A 61 16.00 35.56 36.86
N ASN A 62 16.42 34.29 36.89
CA ASN A 62 17.68 33.88 36.25
C ASN A 62 17.52 33.65 34.75
N ASP A 63 18.62 33.84 34.02
CA ASP A 63 18.62 33.74 32.57
C ASP A 63 18.32 32.30 32.08
N THR A 64 18.51 31.24 32.87
CA THR A 64 18.49 29.82 32.45
C THR A 64 17.13 29.17 32.14
N HIS A 65 16.01 29.86 32.37
CA HIS A 65 14.67 29.22 32.33
C HIS A 65 14.25 28.72 30.96
N TYR A 66 14.83 29.24 29.89
CA TYR A 66 14.52 28.82 28.52
C TYR A 66 14.94 27.37 28.24
N PHE A 67 15.92 26.80 28.96
CA PHE A 67 16.22 25.37 28.88
C PHE A 67 15.10 24.51 29.47
N GLY A 68 14.53 24.96 30.60
CA GLY A 68 13.36 24.33 31.19
C GLY A 68 12.15 24.39 30.26
N MET A 69 11.92 25.56 29.65
CA MET A 69 10.88 25.78 28.64
C MET A 69 10.99 24.84 27.44
N ALA A 70 12.21 24.60 26.93
CA ALA A 70 12.43 23.64 25.84
C ALA A 70 11.94 22.24 26.22
N CYS A 71 12.25 21.78 27.44
CA CYS A 71 11.78 20.49 27.92
C CYS A 71 10.25 20.45 28.05
N TRP A 72 9.64 21.56 28.50
CA TRP A 72 8.19 21.64 28.65
C TRP A 72 7.48 21.58 27.30
N LEU A 73 7.98 22.28 26.29
CA LEU A 73 7.43 22.22 24.93
C LEU A 73 7.53 20.80 24.35
N VAL A 74 8.65 20.09 24.59
CA VAL A 74 8.77 18.68 24.16
C VAL A 74 7.79 17.78 24.91
N LEU A 75 7.58 17.99 26.22
CA LEU A 75 6.56 17.26 26.99
C LEU A 75 5.13 17.57 26.49
N CYS A 76 4.84 18.82 26.13
CA CYS A 76 3.59 19.20 25.49
C CYS A 76 3.41 18.49 24.14
N LEU A 77 4.44 18.44 23.28
CA LEU A 77 4.37 17.71 22.01
C LEU A 77 4.11 16.21 22.23
N ILE A 78 4.82 15.58 23.16
CA ILE A 78 4.58 14.19 23.57
C ILE A 78 3.11 14.00 24.00
N SER A 79 2.59 14.90 24.84
CA SER A 79 1.19 14.88 25.28
C SER A 79 0.22 15.04 24.11
N CYS A 80 0.48 15.94 23.15
CA CYS A 80 -0.33 16.07 21.94
C CYS A 80 -0.40 14.74 21.16
N TYR A 81 0.74 14.08 20.92
CA TYR A 81 0.76 12.81 20.19
C TYR A 81 0.15 11.66 20.99
N ALA A 82 0.26 11.66 22.31
CA ALA A 82 -0.42 10.70 23.16
C ALA A 82 -1.95 10.85 23.05
N LEU A 83 -2.45 12.09 23.14
CA LEU A 83 -3.87 12.41 22.96
C LEU A 83 -4.36 12.05 21.55
N ASN A 84 -3.54 12.30 20.52
CA ASN A 84 -3.89 12.02 19.13
C ASN A 84 -4.15 10.53 18.84
N ARG A 85 -3.64 9.62 19.70
CA ARG A 85 -3.90 8.18 19.60
C ARG A 85 -5.28 7.78 20.11
N GLU A 86 -5.89 8.60 20.97
CA GLU A 86 -7.23 8.38 21.54
C GLU A 86 -8.28 9.23 20.82
N MET A 87 -7.93 10.45 20.40
CA MET A 87 -8.75 11.37 19.61
C MET A 87 -8.01 11.73 18.33
N ASN A 88 -8.44 11.21 17.18
CA ASN A 88 -7.76 11.42 15.90
C ASN A 88 -7.96 12.86 15.39
N ILE A 89 -7.10 13.79 15.81
CA ILE A 89 -7.08 15.19 15.34
C ILE A 89 -6.18 15.32 14.12
N LEU A 90 -5.04 14.62 14.13
CA LEU A 90 -4.07 14.53 13.05
C LEU A 90 -4.05 13.10 12.54
N ASN A 91 -4.24 12.91 11.24
CA ASN A 91 -4.02 11.61 10.61
C ASN A 91 -2.56 11.15 10.77
N THR A 92 -2.31 9.86 10.54
CA THR A 92 -0.99 9.27 10.80
C THR A 92 0.05 9.95 9.91
N PRO A 93 1.11 10.58 10.45
CA PRO A 93 2.10 11.24 9.62
C PRO A 93 2.85 10.23 8.77
N THR A 94 3.23 10.62 7.56
CA THR A 94 4.17 9.83 6.76
C THR A 94 5.48 9.62 7.51
N LEU A 95 6.18 8.52 7.23
CA LEU A 95 7.41 8.16 7.96
C LEU A 95 8.46 9.28 7.96
N TRP A 96 8.68 9.91 6.80
CA TRP A 96 9.65 11.00 6.66
C TRP A 96 9.27 12.21 7.53
N PHE A 97 7.97 12.53 7.60
CA PHE A 97 7.49 13.66 8.38
C PHE A 97 7.54 13.36 9.87
N GLY A 98 7.23 12.14 10.29
CA GLY A 98 7.40 11.68 11.67
C GLY A 98 8.86 11.77 12.14
N ILE A 99 9.82 11.35 11.29
CA ILE A 99 11.26 11.52 11.58
C ILE A 99 11.62 13.02 11.68
N LEU A 100 11.11 13.84 10.77
CA LEU A 100 11.38 15.28 10.77
C LEU A 100 10.84 15.98 12.03
N GLN A 101 9.65 15.59 12.50
CA GLN A 101 9.07 16.07 13.76
C GLN A 101 9.92 15.65 14.97
N ALA A 102 10.46 14.43 14.98
CA ALA A 102 11.38 13.99 16.04
C ALA A 102 12.69 14.80 16.04
N ILE A 103 13.27 15.07 14.86
CA ILE A 103 14.44 15.95 14.70
C ILE A 103 14.11 17.38 15.18
N ALA A 104 12.92 17.89 14.85
CA ALA A 104 12.46 19.21 15.28
C ALA A 104 12.31 19.29 16.81
N GLY A 105 11.78 18.24 17.46
CA GLY A 105 11.74 18.15 18.92
C GLY A 105 13.14 18.10 19.56
N ALA A 106 14.05 17.30 18.99
CA ALA A 106 15.43 17.20 19.46
C ALA A 106 16.21 18.53 19.30
N SER A 107 15.92 19.31 18.26
CA SER A 107 16.55 20.61 18.03
C SER A 107 16.21 21.62 19.13
N LEU A 108 14.97 21.59 19.66
CA LEU A 108 14.55 22.42 20.79
C LEU A 108 15.41 22.17 22.03
N LEU A 109 15.67 20.90 22.36
CA LEU A 109 16.49 20.51 23.52
C LEU A 109 17.97 20.86 23.29
N SER A 110 18.45 20.72 22.05
CA SER A 110 19.86 20.87 21.68
C SER A 110 20.41 22.28 21.96
N TYR A 111 19.54 23.29 22.05
CA TYR A 111 19.92 24.64 22.48
C TYR A 111 20.57 24.69 23.87
N ALA A 112 20.33 23.69 24.73
CA ALA A 112 20.99 23.57 26.03
C ALA A 112 22.51 23.45 25.96
N TRP A 113 23.02 22.94 24.84
CA TRP A 113 24.45 22.72 24.64
C TRP A 113 25.09 23.67 23.62
N ILE A 114 24.34 24.64 23.09
CA ILE A 114 24.83 25.51 22.01
C ILE A 114 26.12 26.26 22.37
N SER A 115 26.31 26.61 23.65
CA SER A 115 27.51 27.28 24.13
C SER A 115 28.77 26.42 24.05
N TYR A 116 28.62 25.09 24.15
CA TYR A 116 29.73 24.13 24.07
C TYR A 116 30.05 23.73 22.63
N LEU A 117 29.13 23.98 21.70
CA LEU A 117 29.36 23.66 20.29
C LEU A 117 30.41 24.61 19.68
N PRO A 118 31.35 24.09 18.88
CA PRO A 118 32.20 24.91 18.02
C PRO A 118 31.34 25.66 16.99
N GLN A 119 31.94 26.63 16.31
CA GLN A 119 31.21 27.51 15.38
C GLN A 119 30.41 26.74 14.31
N TRP A 120 31.01 25.71 13.71
CA TRP A 120 30.32 24.86 12.72
C TRP A 120 29.14 24.11 13.34
N GLY A 121 29.27 23.60 14.57
CA GLY A 121 28.19 22.90 15.27
C GLY A 121 27.01 23.83 15.58
N ARG A 122 27.28 25.10 15.92
CA ARG A 122 26.23 26.12 16.09
C ARG A 122 25.51 26.44 14.79
N GLN A 123 26.23 26.48 13.66
CA GLN A 123 25.64 26.66 12.34
C GLN A 123 24.71 25.50 11.99
N VAL A 124 25.17 24.25 12.17
CA VAL A 124 24.34 23.05 11.95
C VAL A 124 23.08 23.07 12.80
N LEU A 125 23.21 23.35 14.10
CA LEU A 125 22.04 23.45 14.99
C LEU A 125 21.05 24.53 14.54
N LEU A 126 21.55 25.72 14.17
CA LEU A 126 20.69 26.81 13.69
C LEU A 126 20.03 26.50 12.34
N PHE A 127 20.73 25.79 11.45
CA PHE A 127 20.16 25.31 10.20
C PHE A 127 18.99 24.34 10.46
N ILE A 128 19.19 23.36 11.34
CA ILE A 128 18.12 22.45 11.77
C ILE A 128 16.97 23.20 12.46
N ALA A 129 17.27 24.22 13.26
CA ALA A 129 16.25 25.06 13.88
C ALA A 129 15.42 25.85 12.85
N GLY A 130 16.03 26.29 11.75
CA GLY A 130 15.33 26.91 10.61
C GLY A 130 14.34 25.94 9.97
N ILE A 131 14.76 24.69 9.76
CA ILE A 131 13.88 23.61 9.28
C ILE A 131 12.75 23.34 10.30
N SER A 132 13.09 23.26 11.59
CA SER A 132 12.15 23.01 12.69
C SER A 132 11.09 24.11 12.79
N LEU A 133 11.46 25.37 12.56
CA LEU A 133 10.52 26.49 12.51
C LEU A 133 9.45 26.25 11.44
N MET A 134 9.85 25.82 10.23
CA MET A 134 8.91 25.56 9.13
C MET A 134 7.94 24.41 9.45
N VAL A 135 8.43 23.35 10.11
CA VAL A 135 7.57 22.23 10.57
C VAL A 135 6.51 22.70 11.55
N PHE A 136 6.91 23.42 12.60
CA PHE A 136 5.95 23.89 13.60
C PHE A 136 5.04 25.00 13.07
N LEU A 137 5.53 25.84 12.15
CA LEU A 137 4.73 26.86 11.50
C LEU A 137 3.64 26.22 10.64
N TYR A 138 3.97 25.19 9.87
CA TYR A 138 3.01 24.40 9.12
C TYR A 138 1.93 23.80 10.05
N LEU A 139 2.33 23.12 11.13
CA LEU A 139 1.39 22.53 12.08
C LEU A 139 0.51 23.59 12.78
N ALA A 140 1.08 24.76 13.11
CA ALA A 140 0.33 25.87 13.69
C ALA A 140 -0.71 26.44 12.70
N CYS A 141 -0.38 26.52 11.41
CA CYS A 141 -1.33 26.93 10.38
C CYS A 141 -2.41 25.86 10.14
N TYR A 142 -2.02 24.58 10.10
CA TYR A 142 -2.96 23.47 9.92
C TYR A 142 -4.00 23.41 11.05
N LEU A 143 -3.60 23.66 12.30
CA LEU A 143 -4.50 23.65 13.46
C LEU A 143 -5.28 24.97 13.66
N LEU A 144 -5.07 25.98 12.81
CA LEU A 144 -5.70 27.31 12.93
C LEU A 144 -7.24 27.25 13.07
N PRO A 145 -7.97 26.41 12.30
CA PRO A 145 -9.44 26.32 12.44
C PRO A 145 -9.89 25.90 13.85
N LEU A 146 -9.06 25.14 14.57
CA LEU A 146 -9.38 24.66 15.92
C LEU A 146 -9.12 25.70 17.00
N TYR A 147 -8.40 26.79 16.74
CA TYR A 147 -7.99 27.75 17.77
C TYR A 147 -9.19 28.42 18.45
N GLY A 148 -10.21 28.80 17.69
CA GLY A 148 -11.42 29.43 18.24
C GLY A 148 -12.17 28.51 19.20
N ILE A 149 -12.42 27.26 18.77
CA ILE A 149 -13.05 26.22 19.59
C ILE A 149 -12.17 25.92 20.80
N SER A 150 -10.86 25.86 20.61
CA SER A 150 -9.91 25.52 21.68
C SER A 150 -9.93 26.56 22.81
N VAL A 151 -10.05 27.84 22.47
CA VAL A 151 -10.23 28.94 23.45
C VAL A 151 -11.63 28.88 24.07
N ALA A 152 -12.67 28.51 23.33
CA ALA A 152 -14.00 28.40 23.90
C ALA A 152 -14.09 27.29 24.97
N ILE A 153 -13.38 26.17 24.83
CA ILE A 153 -13.53 25.00 25.71
C ILE A 153 -12.37 24.78 26.70
N PHE A 154 -11.37 25.67 26.78
CA PHE A 154 -10.20 25.43 27.62
C PHE A 154 -10.54 25.27 29.11
N PHE A 155 -11.64 25.88 29.57
CA PHE A 155 -12.05 25.82 30.97
C PHE A 155 -12.57 24.44 31.41
N VAL A 156 -12.88 23.54 30.47
CA VAL A 156 -13.45 22.22 30.79
C VAL A 156 -12.36 21.29 31.33
N LEU A 157 -11.13 21.31 30.79
CA LEU A 157 -9.99 20.49 31.27
C LEU A 157 -8.59 21.03 30.88
N GLY A 158 -8.47 22.16 30.18
CA GLY A 158 -7.20 22.68 29.66
C GLY A 158 -6.59 21.90 28.48
N ILE A 159 -7.13 20.70 28.17
CA ILE A 159 -6.64 19.81 27.10
C ILE A 159 -6.74 20.48 25.72
N SER A 160 -7.72 21.36 25.49
CA SER A 160 -7.84 22.04 24.20
C SER A 160 -6.67 22.98 23.89
N LEU A 161 -5.89 23.40 24.88
CA LEU A 161 -4.71 24.26 24.67
C LEU A 161 -3.57 23.55 23.93
N HIS A 162 -3.62 22.22 23.76
CA HIS A 162 -2.64 21.47 22.97
C HIS A 162 -2.57 21.96 21.51
N THR A 163 -3.65 22.53 20.95
CA THR A 163 -3.64 23.06 19.58
C THR A 163 -2.65 24.20 19.39
N PHE A 164 -2.34 24.96 20.45
CA PHE A 164 -1.39 26.09 20.41
C PHE A 164 0.08 25.69 20.59
N VAL A 165 0.38 24.43 20.92
CA VAL A 165 1.75 23.97 21.21
C VAL A 165 2.71 24.22 20.05
N PRO A 166 2.38 23.92 18.77
CA PRO A 166 3.25 24.24 17.64
C PRO A 166 3.55 25.74 17.52
N LEU A 167 2.56 26.61 17.76
CA LEU A 167 2.77 28.06 17.77
C LEU A 167 3.74 28.48 18.89
N CYS A 168 3.60 27.90 20.09
CA CYS A 168 4.55 28.13 21.18
C CYS A 168 5.97 27.68 20.83
N CYS A 169 6.13 26.56 20.09
CA CYS A 169 7.42 26.13 19.57
C CYS A 169 8.01 27.15 18.57
N CYS A 170 7.20 27.72 17.66
CA CYS A 170 7.65 28.79 16.76
C CYS A 170 8.17 30.01 17.53
N ILE A 171 7.41 30.48 18.53
CA ILE A 171 7.79 31.62 19.37
C ILE A 171 9.09 31.33 20.12
N PHE A 172 9.24 30.12 20.66
CA PHE A 172 10.45 29.70 21.35
C PHE A 172 11.67 29.66 20.41
N ILE A 173 11.55 29.08 19.21
CA ILE A 173 12.64 29.04 18.22
C ILE A 173 13.04 30.46 17.83
N TYR A 174 12.08 31.36 17.60
CA TYR A 174 12.35 32.77 17.31
C TYR A 174 13.09 33.47 18.46
N TYR A 175 12.63 33.27 19.70
CA TYR A 175 13.31 33.80 20.89
C TYR A 175 14.76 33.29 20.99
N MET A 176 14.96 31.98 20.79
CA MET A 176 16.28 31.38 20.84
C MET A 176 17.19 31.90 19.73
N LEU A 177 16.68 32.04 18.50
CA LEU A 177 17.41 32.64 17.38
C LEU A 177 17.97 34.01 17.76
N ARG A 178 17.14 34.91 18.32
CA ARG A 178 17.55 36.25 18.74
C ARG A 178 18.64 36.22 19.82
N LYS A 179 18.61 35.21 20.70
CA LYS A 179 19.60 35.04 21.77
C LYS A 179 20.92 34.45 21.26
N THR A 180 20.88 33.61 20.24
CA THR A 180 22.04 32.80 19.79
C THR A 180 22.71 33.31 18.52
N ALA A 181 21.97 33.91 17.59
CA ALA A 181 22.52 34.41 16.33
C ALA A 181 23.17 35.78 16.50
N THR A 182 24.33 35.81 17.15
CA THR A 182 25.10 37.04 17.42
C THR A 182 25.83 37.57 16.20
N THR A 183 25.97 36.77 15.14
CA THR A 183 26.62 37.15 13.88
C THR A 183 25.71 36.83 12.70
N TRP A 184 25.86 37.58 11.61
CA TRP A 184 25.13 37.32 10.37
C TRP A 184 25.36 35.89 9.85
N ARG A 185 26.57 35.33 9.98
CA ARG A 185 26.85 33.94 9.55
C ARG A 185 26.00 32.90 10.27
N LEU A 186 25.68 33.13 11.55
CA LEU A 186 24.80 32.25 12.32
C LEU A 186 23.33 32.44 11.95
N ALA A 187 22.89 33.70 11.79
CA ALA A 187 21.55 34.01 11.32
C ALA A 187 21.29 33.46 9.90
N ALA A 188 22.25 33.63 8.99
CA ALA A 188 22.20 33.12 7.63
C ALA A 188 22.06 31.59 7.60
N SER A 189 22.70 30.87 8.53
CA SER A 189 22.54 29.41 8.66
C SER A 189 21.11 29.02 9.04
N PHE A 190 20.44 29.79 9.89
CA PHE A 190 19.03 29.58 10.21
C PHE A 190 18.13 29.85 9.02
N PHE A 191 18.30 31.00 8.37
CA PHE A 191 17.49 31.38 7.22
C PHE A 191 17.74 30.48 6.00
N SER A 192 18.94 29.92 5.83
CA SER A 192 19.18 28.92 4.79
C SER A 192 18.45 27.62 5.07
N GLY A 193 18.37 27.17 6.33
CA GLY A 193 17.55 26.00 6.71
C GLY A 193 16.06 26.20 6.39
N ALA A 194 15.48 27.33 6.81
CA ALA A 194 14.10 27.67 6.47
C ALA A 194 13.90 27.86 4.94
N GLY A 195 14.86 28.50 4.28
CA GLY A 195 14.84 28.75 2.84
C GLY A 195 14.88 27.48 2.00
N VAL A 196 15.67 26.48 2.40
CA VAL A 196 15.71 25.17 1.74
C VAL A 196 14.35 24.48 1.80
N VAL A 197 13.67 24.49 2.95
CA VAL A 197 12.32 23.92 3.07
C VAL A 197 11.34 24.67 2.17
N LEU A 198 11.36 26.00 2.17
CA LEU A 198 10.50 26.80 1.32
C LEU A 198 10.72 26.51 -0.17
N LEU A 199 11.97 26.40 -0.62
CA LEU A 199 12.31 26.07 -2.01
C LEU A 199 11.84 24.67 -2.39
N LEU A 200 12.02 23.68 -1.50
CA LEU A 200 11.54 22.31 -1.73
C LEU A 200 10.02 22.26 -1.83
N CYS A 201 9.30 22.98 -0.97
CA CYS A 201 7.84 23.10 -1.04
C CYS A 201 7.41 23.73 -2.36
N ILE A 202 8.01 24.85 -2.77
CA ILE A 202 7.68 25.54 -4.02
C ILE A 202 7.94 24.61 -5.23
N ALA A 203 9.09 23.94 -5.26
CA ALA A 203 9.42 22.99 -6.33
C ALA A 203 8.40 21.84 -6.39
N HIS A 204 8.05 21.26 -5.24
CA HIS A 204 7.05 20.19 -5.15
C HIS A 204 5.65 20.66 -5.61
N ILE A 205 5.23 21.87 -5.23
CA ILE A 205 3.97 22.46 -5.66
C ILE A 205 3.96 22.65 -7.19
N ILE A 206 5.05 23.15 -7.78
CA ILE A 206 5.15 23.35 -9.23
C ILE A 206 5.04 22.01 -9.97
N TRP A 207 5.80 21.00 -9.55
CA TRP A 207 5.76 19.67 -10.16
C TRP A 207 4.37 19.02 -10.02
N TRP A 208 3.80 19.07 -8.82
CA TRP A 208 2.46 18.54 -8.58
C TRP A 208 1.39 19.21 -9.44
N ASN A 209 1.44 20.55 -9.57
CA ASN A 209 0.50 21.32 -10.37
C ASN A 209 0.61 20.99 -11.86
N GLN A 210 1.85 20.87 -12.37
CA GLN A 210 2.11 20.46 -13.76
C GLN A 210 1.54 19.08 -14.06
N GLU A 211 1.81 18.10 -13.20
CA GLU A 211 1.28 16.74 -13.37
C GLU A 211 -0.25 16.71 -13.26
N THR A 212 -0.83 17.33 -12.21
CA THR A 212 -2.29 17.38 -12.02
C THR A 212 -3.00 18.00 -13.22
N LYS A 213 -2.48 19.11 -13.77
CA LYS A 213 -3.03 19.73 -14.99
C LYS A 213 -2.89 18.83 -16.20
N SER A 214 -1.75 18.18 -16.38
CA SER A 214 -1.52 17.23 -17.47
C SER A 214 -2.54 16.09 -17.42
N MET A 215 -2.75 15.51 -16.24
CA MET A 215 -3.73 14.45 -15.99
C MET A 215 -5.17 14.91 -16.25
N ASN A 216 -5.57 16.06 -15.70
CA ASN A 216 -6.91 16.63 -15.93
C ASN A 216 -7.15 16.91 -17.41
N LEU A 217 -6.19 17.49 -18.11
CA LEU A 217 -6.30 17.75 -19.56
C LEU A 217 -6.36 16.46 -20.38
N ALA A 218 -5.55 15.45 -20.03
CA ALA A 218 -5.60 14.15 -20.70
C ALA A 218 -6.97 13.50 -20.54
N TYR A 219 -7.50 13.48 -19.30
CA TYR A 219 -8.80 12.92 -18.98
C TYR A 219 -9.96 13.67 -19.65
N GLN A 220 -9.97 15.00 -19.60
CA GLN A 220 -10.98 15.82 -20.27
C GLN A 220 -10.95 15.68 -21.79
N ARG A 221 -9.76 15.60 -22.41
CA ARG A 221 -9.64 15.34 -23.85
C ARG A 221 -10.21 13.98 -24.21
N THR A 222 -9.98 12.95 -23.39
CA THR A 222 -10.56 11.63 -23.59
C THR A 222 -12.08 11.70 -23.48
N LEU A 223 -12.66 12.36 -22.48
CA LEU A 223 -14.11 12.51 -22.35
C LEU A 223 -14.78 13.13 -23.59
N VAL A 224 -14.10 14.05 -24.27
CA VAL A 224 -14.61 14.70 -25.49
C VAL A 224 -14.42 13.81 -26.72
N LYS A 225 -13.34 13.02 -26.78
CA LYS A 225 -13.01 12.17 -27.93
C LYS A 225 -13.69 10.80 -27.88
N SER A 226 -13.83 10.22 -26.70
CA SER A 226 -14.18 8.82 -26.52
C SER A 226 -15.60 8.56 -27.00
N GLY A 227 -15.75 7.65 -27.96
CA GLY A 227 -17.00 6.93 -28.15
C GLY A 227 -17.21 5.94 -27.01
N ASN A 228 -18.35 5.21 -27.01
CA ASN A 228 -18.66 4.19 -25.99
C ASN A 228 -17.70 2.97 -26.02
N MET A 229 -16.58 2.99 -26.75
CA MET A 229 -15.69 1.84 -26.95
C MET A 229 -14.88 1.52 -25.69
N LEU A 230 -14.32 2.53 -25.02
CA LEU A 230 -13.55 2.36 -23.78
C LEU A 230 -13.94 3.40 -22.72
N PRO A 231 -13.88 3.03 -21.43
CA PRO A 231 -13.97 3.98 -20.34
C PRO A 231 -12.85 5.03 -20.42
N PRO A 232 -13.11 6.30 -20.10
CA PRO A 232 -12.12 7.37 -20.18
C PRO A 232 -10.84 7.10 -19.38
N TRP A 233 -10.96 6.54 -18.18
CA TRP A 233 -9.79 6.24 -17.35
C TRP A 233 -8.83 5.25 -18.01
N MET A 234 -9.36 4.31 -18.80
CA MET A 234 -8.58 3.25 -19.42
C MET A 234 -7.68 3.82 -20.52
N SER A 235 -8.23 4.66 -21.39
CA SER A 235 -7.47 5.35 -22.44
C SER A 235 -6.41 6.29 -21.85
N VAL A 236 -6.73 6.97 -20.74
CA VAL A 236 -5.74 7.80 -20.03
C VAL A 236 -4.63 6.94 -19.44
N SER A 237 -4.97 5.81 -18.82
CA SER A 237 -4.03 4.91 -18.16
C SER A 237 -2.97 4.36 -19.11
N GLN A 238 -3.33 4.13 -20.38
CA GLN A 238 -2.38 3.63 -21.38
C GLN A 238 -1.13 4.51 -21.48
N GLN A 239 -1.23 5.83 -21.33
CA GLN A 239 -0.10 6.76 -21.55
C GLN A 239 0.29 7.56 -20.29
N LEU A 240 -0.43 7.39 -19.19
CA LEU A 240 -0.17 8.11 -17.96
C LEU A 240 1.22 7.76 -17.41
N PRO A 241 2.08 8.72 -17.03
CA PRO A 241 3.40 8.41 -16.49
C PRO A 241 3.33 7.48 -15.27
N GLN A 242 4.06 6.36 -15.28
CA GLN A 242 4.16 5.45 -14.14
C GLN A 242 5.28 5.92 -13.19
N ASN A 243 5.02 7.00 -12.45
CA ASN A 243 5.97 7.53 -11.47
C ASN A 243 5.31 7.75 -10.10
N LEU A 244 6.15 7.96 -9.07
CA LEU A 244 5.67 8.12 -7.69
C LEU A 244 4.77 9.35 -7.50
N LEU A 245 4.97 10.42 -8.28
CA LEU A 245 4.18 11.63 -8.17
C LEU A 245 2.76 11.42 -8.71
N THR A 246 2.63 10.84 -9.91
CA THR A 246 1.36 10.46 -10.51
C THR A 246 0.59 9.50 -9.60
N LYS A 247 1.26 8.49 -9.03
CA LYS A 247 0.65 7.58 -8.05
C LYS A 247 0.07 8.33 -6.86
N ARG A 248 0.86 9.22 -6.22
CA ARG A 248 0.42 10.00 -5.07
C ARG A 248 -0.74 10.95 -5.39
N ILE A 249 -0.77 11.52 -6.60
CA ILE A 249 -1.89 12.34 -7.08
C ILE A 249 -3.16 11.49 -7.17
N LEU A 250 -3.09 10.29 -7.72
CA LEU A 250 -4.24 9.37 -7.78
C LEU A 250 -4.69 8.90 -6.38
N GLU A 251 -3.77 8.79 -5.43
CA GLU A 251 -4.02 8.40 -4.04
C GLU A 251 -4.57 9.53 -3.13
N THR A 252 -4.82 10.74 -3.67
CA THR A 252 -5.44 11.84 -2.90
C THR A 252 -6.87 11.50 -2.47
N ASP A 253 -7.23 11.83 -1.22
CA ASP A 253 -8.49 11.43 -0.56
C ASP A 253 -8.70 9.91 -0.39
N LEU A 254 -7.75 9.08 -0.84
CA LEU A 254 -7.76 7.62 -0.65
C LEU A 254 -6.73 7.18 0.41
N VAL A 255 -5.49 7.62 0.24
CA VAL A 255 -4.35 7.32 1.14
C VAL A 255 -3.80 8.59 1.76
N TYR A 256 -3.85 9.73 1.05
CA TYR A 256 -3.35 11.00 1.56
C TYR A 256 -4.47 12.00 1.79
N GLU A 257 -4.45 12.60 2.97
CA GLU A 257 -5.33 13.71 3.31
C GLU A 257 -5.03 14.94 2.45
N VAL A 258 -6.06 15.60 1.94
CA VAL A 258 -5.97 16.87 1.23
C VAL A 258 -6.98 17.89 1.78
N PRO A 259 -6.86 19.19 1.46
CA PRO A 259 -7.79 20.19 1.98
C PRO A 259 -9.20 20.04 1.41
N ASP A 260 -10.21 19.93 2.28
CA ASP A 260 -11.62 20.06 1.90
C ASP A 260 -12.00 21.55 1.72
N LEU A 261 -11.88 22.04 0.49
CA LEU A 261 -12.20 23.41 0.11
C LEU A 261 -13.66 23.58 -0.36
N SER A 262 -14.36 22.49 -0.66
CA SER A 262 -15.70 22.52 -1.28
C SER A 262 -16.85 22.39 -0.29
N ASN A 263 -16.70 21.62 0.80
CA ASN A 263 -17.78 21.37 1.76
C ASN A 263 -17.66 22.16 3.07
N GLY A 264 -16.70 23.08 3.17
CA GLY A 264 -16.55 23.97 4.31
C GLY A 264 -16.20 23.21 5.59
N TYR A 265 -14.92 22.92 5.80
CA TYR A 265 -14.38 22.33 7.04
C TYR A 265 -15.30 21.26 7.66
N SER A 266 -15.67 20.24 6.89
CA SER A 266 -16.40 19.11 7.44
C SER A 266 -15.45 18.20 8.21
N PHE A 267 -15.19 18.55 9.47
CA PHE A 267 -14.36 17.76 10.41
C PHE A 267 -14.91 16.34 10.68
N TRP A 268 -16.08 16.01 10.10
CA TRP A 268 -16.91 14.86 10.45
C TRP A 268 -17.43 14.07 9.23
N GLU A 269 -16.98 14.38 8.01
CA GLU A 269 -17.35 13.56 6.85
C GLU A 269 -16.57 12.24 6.86
N MET A 270 -17.33 11.14 6.86
CA MET A 270 -16.78 9.79 6.74
C MET A 270 -16.65 9.44 5.25
N PRO A 271 -15.50 8.90 4.80
CA PRO A 271 -15.31 8.54 3.40
C PRO A 271 -16.37 7.54 2.93
N HIS A 272 -16.84 7.68 1.70
CA HIS A 272 -17.90 6.84 1.12
C HIS A 272 -17.43 5.41 0.82
N ARG A 273 -16.11 5.20 0.67
CA ARG A 273 -15.46 3.89 0.46
C ARG A 273 -14.14 3.85 1.22
N SER A 274 -13.88 2.78 1.98
CA SER A 274 -12.61 2.64 2.72
C SER A 274 -11.56 1.89 1.89
N TYR A 275 -10.43 2.54 1.62
CA TYR A 275 -9.23 1.96 0.99
C TYR A 275 -8.40 1.22 2.05
N ASP A 276 -7.66 0.15 1.69
CA ASP A 276 -6.88 -0.68 2.64
C ASP A 276 -5.57 -0.04 3.11
N GLU A 277 -5.54 1.28 3.23
CA GLU A 277 -4.44 2.02 3.83
C GLU A 277 -5.03 3.11 4.73
N PRO A 278 -4.52 3.29 5.96
CA PRO A 278 -4.99 4.38 6.81
C PRO A 278 -4.65 5.71 6.14
N LEU A 279 -5.59 6.66 6.19
CA LEU A 279 -5.35 8.02 5.71
C LEU A 279 -4.10 8.60 6.39
N GLN A 280 -3.16 9.06 5.59
CA GLN A 280 -1.87 9.61 6.02
C GLN A 280 -1.83 11.11 5.83
N HIS A 281 -1.12 11.76 6.74
CA HIS A 281 -0.85 13.18 6.69
C HIS A 281 0.54 13.44 6.11
N ASP A 282 0.60 14.00 4.89
CA ASP A 282 1.83 14.44 4.24
C ASP A 282 1.76 15.96 3.97
N PRO A 283 2.61 16.78 4.62
CA PRO A 283 2.59 18.23 4.44
C PRO A 283 2.87 18.70 3.02
N LEU A 284 3.69 17.98 2.24
CA LEU A 284 3.98 18.38 0.87
C LEU A 284 2.77 18.13 -0.03
N ILE A 285 2.05 17.03 0.18
CA ILE A 285 0.81 16.73 -0.55
C ILE A 285 -0.30 17.70 -0.13
N MET A 286 -0.50 17.90 1.18
CA MET A 286 -1.49 18.84 1.72
C MET A 286 -1.32 20.24 1.11
N MET A 287 -0.09 20.78 1.13
CA MET A 287 0.20 22.09 0.56
C MET A 287 0.10 22.10 -0.97
N SER A 288 0.60 21.07 -1.65
CA SER A 288 0.47 20.98 -3.12
C SER A 288 -0.98 20.94 -3.58
N SER A 289 -1.83 20.14 -2.94
CA SER A 289 -3.26 20.05 -3.25
C SER A 289 -3.97 21.38 -2.99
N LEU A 290 -3.64 22.08 -1.89
CA LEU A 290 -4.18 23.41 -1.59
C LEU A 290 -3.96 24.43 -2.73
N PHE A 291 -2.80 24.38 -3.39
CA PHE A 291 -2.41 25.35 -4.43
C PHE A 291 -2.58 24.87 -5.88
N SER A 292 -2.91 23.60 -6.12
CA SER A 292 -2.97 23.03 -7.47
C SER A 292 -4.39 22.93 -8.05
N GLY A 293 -5.42 23.04 -7.21
CA GLY A 293 -6.80 22.77 -7.60
C GLY A 293 -7.14 21.27 -7.56
N PRO A 294 -8.44 20.92 -7.64
CA PRO A 294 -8.87 19.54 -7.48
C PRO A 294 -8.46 18.68 -8.69
N LEU A 295 -8.23 17.40 -8.41
CA LEU A 295 -8.12 16.37 -9.44
C LEU A 295 -9.53 16.12 -10.01
N SER A 296 -9.72 16.32 -11.31
CA SER A 296 -11.06 16.20 -11.94
C SER A 296 -11.44 14.77 -12.31
N ILE A 297 -10.58 13.80 -11.98
CA ILE A 297 -10.80 12.38 -12.26
C ILE A 297 -11.65 11.80 -11.12
N PRO A 298 -12.82 11.21 -11.40
CA PRO A 298 -13.68 10.61 -10.38
C PRO A 298 -12.96 9.54 -9.56
N GLU A 299 -13.38 9.33 -8.31
CA GLU A 299 -12.76 8.37 -7.39
C GLU A 299 -12.68 6.95 -7.97
N ASP A 300 -13.78 6.41 -8.49
CA ASP A 300 -13.82 5.05 -9.06
C ASP A 300 -12.86 4.89 -10.25
N ASP A 301 -12.72 5.94 -11.07
CA ASP A 301 -11.77 5.97 -12.17
C ASP A 301 -10.33 6.01 -11.66
N ARG A 302 -10.03 6.80 -10.62
CA ARG A 302 -8.70 6.82 -9.98
C ARG A 302 -8.35 5.47 -9.38
N ILE A 303 -9.30 4.81 -8.72
CA ILE A 303 -9.12 3.46 -8.18
C ILE A 303 -8.80 2.48 -9.33
N SER A 304 -9.57 2.52 -10.41
CA SER A 304 -9.33 1.68 -11.60
C SER A 304 -7.94 1.92 -12.21
N MET A 305 -7.48 3.18 -12.28
CA MET A 305 -6.11 3.52 -12.70
C MET A 305 -5.05 2.95 -11.76
N LEU A 306 -5.25 3.05 -10.44
CA LEU A 306 -4.35 2.51 -9.43
C LEU A 306 -4.23 0.98 -9.52
N GLU A 307 -5.37 0.32 -9.74
CA GLU A 307 -5.44 -1.13 -9.97
C GLU A 307 -4.66 -1.56 -11.22
N SER A 308 -4.84 -0.85 -12.35
CA SER A 308 -4.27 -1.24 -13.64
C SER A 308 -2.82 -0.76 -13.87
N LEU A 309 -2.32 0.20 -13.10
CA LEU A 309 -0.97 0.76 -13.29
C LEU A 309 0.01 0.47 -12.15
N TYR A 310 -0.49 0.27 -10.92
CA TYR A 310 0.36 0.21 -9.73
C TYR A 310 0.16 -1.06 -8.89
N ASN A 311 -0.51 -2.09 -9.43
CA ASN A 311 -0.84 -3.34 -8.76
C ASN A 311 -1.54 -3.13 -7.41
N LYS A 312 -2.45 -2.16 -7.35
CA LYS A 312 -3.18 -1.83 -6.11
C LYS A 312 -4.52 -2.58 -5.98
N ARG A 313 -4.72 -3.67 -6.72
CA ARG A 313 -5.97 -4.45 -6.74
C ARG A 313 -6.36 -5.03 -5.39
N HIS A 314 -5.38 -5.41 -4.56
CA HIS A 314 -5.65 -5.81 -3.18
C HIS A 314 -6.09 -4.61 -2.33
N ALA A 315 -5.36 -3.49 -2.39
CA ALA A 315 -5.66 -2.30 -1.60
C ALA A 315 -6.99 -1.62 -1.96
N ALA A 316 -7.40 -1.74 -3.23
CA ALA A 316 -8.64 -1.21 -3.79
C ALA A 316 -9.89 -2.06 -3.52
N GLN A 317 -9.74 -3.26 -2.91
CA GLN A 317 -10.87 -4.12 -2.56
C GLN A 317 -11.89 -3.36 -1.72
N GLU A 318 -13.17 -3.46 -2.09
CA GLU A 318 -14.26 -2.91 -1.29
C GLU A 318 -14.27 -3.55 0.10
N ARG A 319 -14.06 -2.73 1.13
CA ARG A 319 -14.11 -3.12 2.54
C ARG A 319 -15.43 -2.68 3.16
N LEU A 320 -16.08 -3.60 3.85
CA LEU A 320 -17.29 -3.32 4.63
C LEU A 320 -16.93 -2.91 6.06
N TRP A 321 -15.82 -3.43 6.59
CA TRP A 321 -15.30 -3.10 7.91
C TRP A 321 -13.80 -2.81 7.89
N SER A 322 -13.30 -2.13 8.92
CA SER A 322 -11.89 -1.73 9.01
C SER A 322 -10.95 -2.93 9.04
N GLY A 323 -9.86 -2.87 8.28
CA GLY A 323 -8.71 -3.78 8.38
C GLY A 323 -7.64 -3.33 9.38
N LYS A 324 -7.84 -2.19 10.07
CA LYS A 324 -6.81 -1.56 10.90
C LYS A 324 -6.44 -2.44 12.09
N GLY A 325 -5.14 -2.65 12.28
CA GLY A 325 -4.59 -3.41 13.41
C GLY A 325 -4.71 -4.93 13.26
N LEU A 326 -5.15 -5.42 12.10
CA LEU A 326 -5.09 -6.83 11.77
C LEU A 326 -3.65 -7.25 11.42
N GLN A 327 -3.23 -8.42 11.91
CA GLN A 327 -1.92 -8.99 11.66
C GLN A 327 -2.03 -10.50 11.51
N THR A 328 -1.30 -11.09 10.56
CA THR A 328 -1.17 -12.55 10.47
C THR A 328 -0.16 -13.02 11.50
N THR A 329 -0.55 -13.93 12.38
CA THR A 329 0.26 -14.42 13.51
C THR A 329 0.87 -15.79 13.24
N PHE A 330 0.14 -16.66 12.53
CA PHE A 330 0.55 -18.03 12.26
C PHE A 330 0.02 -18.52 10.91
N VAL A 331 0.84 -19.28 10.19
CA VAL A 331 0.48 -19.96 8.94
C VAL A 331 0.87 -21.44 9.06
N ASN A 332 -0.01 -22.35 8.66
CA ASN A 332 0.31 -23.76 8.52
C ASN A 332 0.00 -24.22 7.09
N THR A 333 1.04 -24.63 6.37
CA THR A 333 0.99 -24.98 4.95
C THR A 333 1.25 -26.48 4.78
N ALA A 334 0.24 -27.23 4.35
CA ALA A 334 0.34 -28.65 4.07
C ALA A 334 0.26 -28.92 2.57
N VAL A 335 1.32 -29.49 2.00
CA VAL A 335 1.44 -29.82 0.58
C VAL A 335 1.45 -31.33 0.40
N GLN A 336 0.59 -31.80 -0.50
CA GLN A 336 0.55 -33.17 -0.99
C GLN A 336 0.92 -33.15 -2.46
N LEU A 337 1.92 -33.93 -2.83
CA LEU A 337 2.40 -34.05 -4.20
C LEU A 337 2.08 -35.44 -4.73
N TRP A 338 1.44 -35.51 -5.89
CA TRP A 338 1.26 -36.73 -6.67
C TRP A 338 2.07 -36.67 -7.97
N PRO A 339 3.38 -36.98 -7.93
CA PRO A 339 4.27 -36.90 -9.09
C PRO A 339 3.74 -37.60 -10.34
N ALA A 340 3.24 -38.84 -10.22
CA ALA A 340 2.73 -39.62 -11.34
C ALA A 340 1.40 -39.12 -11.91
N LEU A 341 0.70 -38.24 -11.17
CA LEU A 341 -0.52 -37.57 -11.63
C LEU A 341 -0.28 -36.10 -12.02
N HIS A 342 0.98 -35.63 -11.92
CA HIS A 342 1.34 -34.24 -12.17
C HIS A 342 0.44 -33.25 -11.41
N LEU A 343 0.07 -33.60 -10.18
CA LEU A 343 -0.89 -32.85 -9.36
C LEU A 343 -0.30 -32.54 -7.98
N ALA A 344 -0.65 -31.37 -7.47
CA ALA A 344 -0.41 -30.97 -6.10
C ALA A 344 -1.70 -30.50 -5.44
N TYR A 345 -1.77 -30.67 -4.12
CA TYR A 345 -2.79 -30.07 -3.27
C TYR A 345 -2.14 -29.36 -2.10
N THR A 346 -2.49 -28.10 -1.92
CA THR A 346 -1.94 -27.22 -0.91
C THR A 346 -3.06 -26.71 -0.03
N GLU A 347 -3.07 -27.10 1.25
CA GLU A 347 -3.91 -26.49 2.28
C GLU A 347 -3.09 -25.46 3.07
N MET A 348 -3.63 -24.26 3.23
CA MET A 348 -3.04 -23.20 4.05
C MET A 348 -4.04 -22.74 5.11
N ASN A 349 -3.71 -22.99 6.37
CA ASN A 349 -4.43 -22.45 7.53
C ASN A 349 -3.77 -21.14 7.94
N VAL A 350 -4.54 -20.06 8.03
CA VAL A 350 -4.04 -18.73 8.37
C VAL A 350 -4.75 -18.22 9.61
N SER A 351 -3.97 -17.81 10.60
CA SER A 351 -4.46 -17.16 11.82
C SER A 351 -4.24 -15.66 11.73
N VAL A 352 -5.32 -14.90 11.83
CA VAL A 352 -5.32 -13.44 11.83
C VAL A 352 -5.76 -12.92 13.18
N ARG A 353 -4.97 -12.02 13.76
CA ARG A 353 -5.27 -11.37 15.04
C ARG A 353 -5.62 -9.91 14.83
N ASN A 354 -6.64 -9.46 15.55
CA ASN A 354 -6.88 -8.03 15.70
C ASN A 354 -6.16 -7.52 16.96
N ASN A 355 -5.10 -6.73 16.75
CA ASN A 355 -4.32 -6.13 17.83
C ASN A 355 -4.96 -4.85 18.40
N GLN A 356 -6.10 -4.43 17.88
CA GLN A 356 -6.88 -3.36 18.50
C GLN A 356 -7.46 -3.86 19.82
N ARG A 357 -7.26 -3.10 20.89
CA ARG A 357 -7.76 -3.45 22.22
C ARG A 357 -9.23 -3.07 22.43
N TYR A 358 -9.59 -1.88 21.95
CA TYR A 358 -10.95 -1.37 22.02
C TYR A 358 -11.34 -0.95 20.62
N SER A 359 -12.30 -1.68 20.07
CA SER A 359 -13.03 -1.27 18.89
C SER A 359 -14.47 -1.68 19.12
N TRP A 360 -15.38 -0.72 18.99
CA TRP A 360 -16.82 -0.97 19.04
C TRP A 360 -17.30 -1.78 17.82
N SER A 361 -16.43 -1.94 16.82
CA SER A 361 -16.64 -2.70 15.58
C SER A 361 -15.59 -3.80 15.41
N ALA A 362 -16.01 -4.99 15.00
CA ALA A 362 -15.08 -6.02 14.55
C ALA A 362 -14.38 -5.60 13.25
N GLY A 363 -13.17 -6.14 13.01
CA GLY A 363 -12.45 -5.94 11.76
C GLY A 363 -12.81 -6.97 10.70
N GLU A 364 -12.52 -6.64 9.43
CA GLU A 364 -12.61 -7.56 8.28
C GLU A 364 -11.21 -7.80 7.71
N ALA A 365 -10.77 -9.06 7.76
CA ALA A 365 -9.52 -9.46 7.13
C ALA A 365 -9.79 -9.83 5.67
N ILE A 366 -8.99 -9.27 4.76
CA ILE A 366 -9.02 -9.59 3.33
C ILE A 366 -7.64 -10.12 2.97
N TYR A 367 -7.59 -11.27 2.30
CA TYR A 367 -6.39 -11.88 1.77
C TYR A 367 -6.55 -12.07 0.28
N THR A 368 -5.56 -11.69 -0.54
CA THR A 368 -5.49 -12.03 -1.96
C THR A 368 -4.39 -13.05 -2.15
N PHE A 369 -4.76 -14.31 -2.39
CA PHE A 369 -3.85 -15.39 -2.69
C PHE A 369 -3.46 -15.39 -4.16
N HIS A 370 -2.18 -15.59 -4.43
CA HIS A 370 -1.61 -15.85 -5.75
C HIS A 370 -1.44 -17.34 -5.89
N VAL A 371 -2.06 -17.91 -6.92
CA VAL A 371 -2.06 -19.36 -7.19
C VAL A 371 -1.21 -19.66 -8.43
N PRO A 372 -0.62 -20.86 -8.55
CA PRO A 372 0.07 -21.27 -9.77
C PRO A 372 -0.90 -21.35 -10.95
N GLU A 373 -0.36 -21.24 -12.17
CA GLU A 373 -1.15 -21.41 -13.40
C GLU A 373 -1.85 -22.77 -13.42
N GLY A 374 -3.12 -22.79 -13.83
CA GLY A 374 -3.98 -23.97 -13.77
C GLY A 374 -4.41 -24.40 -12.36
N GLY A 375 -3.97 -23.69 -11.32
CA GLY A 375 -4.43 -23.88 -9.95
C GLY A 375 -5.89 -23.50 -9.77
N VAL A 376 -6.60 -24.17 -8.86
CA VAL A 376 -8.02 -23.94 -8.56
C VAL A 376 -8.23 -23.98 -7.05
N ALA A 377 -9.01 -23.03 -6.52
CA ALA A 377 -9.44 -23.06 -5.12
C ALA A 377 -10.54 -24.11 -4.94
N THR A 378 -10.23 -25.16 -4.18
CA THR A 378 -11.09 -26.34 -3.99
C THR A 378 -11.63 -26.49 -2.58
N SER A 379 -11.14 -25.69 -1.61
CA SER A 379 -11.60 -25.73 -0.22
C SER A 379 -11.53 -24.35 0.43
N LEU A 380 -12.54 -24.05 1.26
CA LEU A 380 -12.55 -22.93 2.20
C LEU A 380 -13.11 -23.43 3.52
N SER A 381 -12.52 -23.06 4.64
CA SER A 381 -13.10 -23.33 5.97
C SER A 381 -12.82 -22.20 6.94
N LEU A 382 -13.70 -22.06 7.92
CA LEU A 382 -13.62 -21.08 8.99
C LEU A 382 -13.80 -21.79 10.33
N TRP A 383 -12.98 -21.45 11.33
CA TRP A 383 -13.15 -21.99 12.68
C TRP A 383 -14.14 -21.13 13.46
N ILE A 384 -15.22 -21.76 13.93
CA ILE A 384 -16.27 -21.16 14.75
C ILE A 384 -16.35 -21.98 16.04
N ASP A 385 -16.19 -21.33 17.19
CA ASP A 385 -16.17 -21.99 18.51
C ASP A 385 -15.21 -23.19 18.59
N GLY A 386 -14.05 -23.07 17.94
CA GLY A 386 -13.00 -24.10 17.90
C GLY A 386 -13.29 -25.28 16.96
N LYS A 387 -14.39 -25.27 16.21
CA LYS A 387 -14.75 -26.30 15.23
C LYS A 387 -14.58 -25.80 13.79
N GLU A 388 -14.01 -26.63 12.93
CA GLU A 388 -13.91 -26.34 11.50
C GLU A 388 -15.30 -26.37 10.85
N SER A 389 -15.69 -25.26 10.23
CA SER A 389 -16.90 -25.13 9.42
C SER A 389 -16.51 -24.98 7.95
N LYS A 390 -16.88 -25.94 7.12
CA LYS A 390 -16.55 -25.95 5.68
C LYS A 390 -17.46 -25.01 4.90
N GLY A 391 -16.89 -24.31 3.91
CA GLY A 391 -17.62 -23.47 2.98
C GLY A 391 -18.48 -24.30 2.01
N ILE A 392 -19.50 -23.64 1.46
CA ILE A 392 -20.38 -24.21 0.43
C ILE A 392 -20.09 -23.51 -0.90
N LEU A 393 -19.86 -24.29 -1.96
CA LEU A 393 -19.69 -23.74 -3.31
C LEU A 393 -21.04 -23.24 -3.86
N THR A 394 -21.07 -22.00 -4.34
CA THR A 394 -22.25 -21.38 -4.97
C THR A 394 -21.82 -20.34 -6.01
N SER A 395 -22.75 -19.76 -6.76
CA SER A 395 -22.43 -18.68 -7.71
C SER A 395 -21.93 -17.41 -6.98
N LYS A 396 -21.12 -16.62 -7.67
CA LYS A 396 -20.50 -15.39 -7.13
C LYS A 396 -21.53 -14.42 -6.58
N GLU A 397 -22.59 -14.13 -7.35
CA GLU A 397 -23.63 -13.17 -6.97
C GLU A 397 -24.41 -13.63 -5.72
N LYS A 398 -24.64 -14.95 -5.60
CA LYS A 398 -25.28 -15.54 -4.42
C LYS A 398 -24.37 -15.48 -3.20
N ALA A 399 -23.08 -15.77 -3.38
CA ALA A 399 -22.07 -15.66 -2.32
C ALA A 399 -21.93 -14.21 -1.84
N ASP A 400 -21.85 -13.24 -2.76
CA ASP A 400 -21.76 -11.80 -2.46
C ASP A 400 -22.99 -11.30 -1.72
N SER A 401 -24.18 -11.63 -2.21
CA SER A 401 -25.45 -11.21 -1.58
C SER A 401 -25.60 -11.81 -0.18
N ALA A 402 -25.26 -13.10 -0.01
CA ALA A 402 -25.25 -13.76 1.29
C ALA A 402 -24.22 -13.12 2.23
N TYR A 403 -23.00 -12.87 1.77
CA TYR A 403 -21.94 -12.23 2.57
C TYR A 403 -22.36 -10.83 3.01
N LYS A 404 -22.78 -9.95 2.09
CA LYS A 404 -23.22 -8.58 2.42
C LYS A 404 -24.40 -8.58 3.39
N THR A 405 -25.36 -9.49 3.23
CA THR A 405 -26.48 -9.64 4.18
C THR A 405 -25.99 -10.08 5.56
N ILE A 406 -25.16 -11.12 5.62
CA ILE A 406 -24.64 -11.67 6.87
C ILE A 406 -23.76 -10.65 7.61
N VAL A 407 -22.94 -9.89 6.90
CA VAL A 407 -21.98 -8.94 7.48
C VAL A 407 -22.66 -7.62 7.89
N ASN A 408 -23.50 -7.04 7.02
CA ASN A 408 -24.10 -5.73 7.28
C ASN A 408 -25.39 -5.80 8.11
N VAL A 409 -26.15 -6.89 8.01
CA VAL A 409 -27.46 -7.03 8.67
C VAL A 409 -27.36 -7.97 9.88
N GLU A 410 -26.87 -9.19 9.68
CA GLU A 410 -26.91 -10.22 10.72
C GLU A 410 -25.71 -10.18 11.69
N ARG A 411 -24.59 -9.55 11.27
CA ARG A 411 -23.30 -9.52 11.96
C ARG A 411 -22.81 -10.89 12.43
N ARG A 412 -23.02 -11.94 11.64
CA ARG A 412 -22.57 -13.31 11.98
C ARG A 412 -21.17 -13.60 11.41
N ASP A 413 -20.77 -14.86 11.43
CA ASP A 413 -19.43 -15.40 11.14
C ASP A 413 -19.23 -15.91 9.69
N PRO A 414 -19.13 -15.08 8.64
CA PRO A 414 -18.90 -15.56 7.28
C PRO A 414 -17.41 -15.57 6.91
N SER A 415 -17.07 -16.50 6.02
CA SER A 415 -15.92 -16.37 5.13
C SER A 415 -16.38 -16.64 3.70
N VAL A 416 -15.80 -15.91 2.76
CA VAL A 416 -16.11 -16.07 1.33
C VAL A 416 -14.82 -16.02 0.52
N VAL A 417 -14.76 -16.87 -0.50
CA VAL A 417 -13.71 -16.90 -1.52
C VAL A 417 -14.28 -16.36 -2.83
N HIS A 418 -13.57 -15.44 -3.46
CA HIS A 418 -13.87 -14.96 -4.80
C HIS A 418 -12.67 -15.23 -5.70
N TRP A 419 -12.92 -15.95 -6.79
CA TRP A 419 -11.98 -15.97 -7.91
C TRP A 419 -11.91 -14.56 -8.51
N GLN A 420 -10.70 -14.03 -8.63
CA GLN A 420 -10.41 -12.80 -9.35
C GLN A 420 -9.80 -13.16 -10.70
N GLU A 421 -9.54 -12.19 -11.55
CA GLU A 421 -8.94 -12.50 -12.85
C GLU A 421 -7.50 -12.97 -12.75
N GLY A 422 -7.10 -13.75 -13.77
CA GLY A 422 -5.82 -14.43 -13.80
C GLY A 422 -5.74 -15.53 -12.74
N ASN A 423 -4.66 -15.50 -11.97
CA ASN A 423 -4.28 -16.51 -11.01
C ASN A 423 -4.38 -16.01 -9.56
N THR A 424 -5.42 -15.22 -9.26
CA THR A 424 -5.61 -14.66 -7.92
C THR A 424 -6.98 -14.98 -7.32
N VAL A 425 -6.99 -15.17 -5.99
CA VAL A 425 -8.17 -15.57 -5.22
C VAL A 425 -8.28 -14.70 -3.97
N THR A 426 -9.39 -13.99 -3.79
CA THR A 426 -9.61 -13.17 -2.59
C THR A 426 -10.42 -13.93 -1.56
N VAL A 427 -9.92 -14.01 -0.32
CA VAL A 427 -10.64 -14.51 0.85
C VAL A 427 -11.00 -13.36 1.77
N ARG A 428 -12.26 -13.29 2.18
CA ARG A 428 -12.70 -12.36 3.23
C ARG A 428 -13.07 -13.14 4.49
N VAL A 429 -12.69 -12.61 5.64
CA VAL A 429 -12.93 -13.22 6.95
C VAL A 429 -13.47 -12.15 7.91
N PHE A 430 -14.69 -12.39 8.39
CA PHE A 430 -15.36 -11.55 9.35
C PHE A 430 -16.10 -12.41 10.40
N PRO A 431 -16.34 -11.92 11.62
CA PRO A 431 -15.68 -10.79 12.28
C PRO A 431 -14.33 -11.19 12.89
N VAL A 432 -13.31 -10.34 12.77
CA VAL A 432 -12.10 -10.42 13.61
C VAL A 432 -12.27 -9.45 14.79
N ALA A 433 -12.82 -9.94 15.90
CA ALA A 433 -13.12 -9.13 17.07
C ALA A 433 -11.85 -8.54 17.70
N ALA A 434 -11.97 -7.39 18.35
CA ALA A 434 -10.86 -6.73 19.04
C ALA A 434 -10.17 -7.70 20.03
N ASN A 435 -8.83 -7.69 20.04
CA ASN A 435 -7.99 -8.55 20.88
C ASN A 435 -8.30 -10.06 20.76
N SER A 436 -8.82 -10.49 19.61
CA SER A 436 -9.09 -11.90 19.31
C SER A 436 -8.36 -12.36 18.06
N GLU A 437 -8.22 -13.67 17.94
CA GLU A 437 -7.64 -14.33 16.78
C GLU A 437 -8.73 -15.14 16.07
N ARG A 438 -8.62 -15.20 14.75
CA ARG A 438 -9.53 -15.92 13.89
C ARG A 438 -8.74 -16.75 12.90
N MET A 439 -9.18 -17.97 12.65
CA MET A 439 -8.50 -18.91 11.78
C MET A 439 -9.40 -19.30 10.63
N PHE A 440 -8.83 -19.29 9.42
CA PHE A 440 -9.47 -19.82 8.22
C PHE A 440 -8.50 -20.73 7.47
N LYS A 441 -9.03 -21.53 6.55
CA LYS A 441 -8.28 -22.41 5.67
C LYS A 441 -8.66 -22.17 4.23
N ILE A 442 -7.69 -22.16 3.34
CA ILE A 442 -7.89 -22.26 1.89
C ILE A 442 -7.16 -23.52 1.37
N GLY A 443 -7.80 -24.25 0.46
CA GLY A 443 -7.19 -25.37 -0.25
C GLY A 443 -7.11 -25.10 -1.74
N ILE A 444 -5.93 -25.29 -2.32
CA ILE A 444 -5.65 -25.10 -3.75
C ILE A 444 -5.19 -26.42 -4.35
N SER A 445 -5.85 -26.84 -5.43
CA SER A 445 -5.39 -27.95 -6.27
C SER A 445 -4.68 -27.37 -7.49
N SER A 446 -3.47 -27.81 -7.81
CA SER A 446 -2.68 -27.23 -8.90
C SER A 446 -1.92 -28.28 -9.71
N PRO A 447 -1.70 -28.06 -11.01
CA PRO A 447 -0.82 -28.90 -11.79
C PRO A 447 0.64 -28.74 -11.35
N LEU A 448 1.43 -29.79 -11.56
CA LEU A 448 2.88 -29.75 -11.51
C LEU A 448 3.39 -29.58 -12.95
N PRO A 449 3.83 -28.37 -13.36
CA PRO A 449 4.31 -28.15 -14.71
C PRO A 449 5.55 -28.98 -15.02
N VAL A 450 5.63 -29.43 -16.28
CA VAL A 450 6.74 -30.23 -16.80
C VAL A 450 7.70 -29.32 -17.56
N HIS A 451 8.97 -29.33 -17.16
CA HIS A 451 10.05 -28.65 -17.86
C HIS A 451 11.10 -29.67 -18.29
N GLY A 452 11.04 -30.09 -19.56
CA GLY A 452 11.88 -31.18 -20.05
C GLY A 452 11.50 -32.50 -19.40
N GLN A 453 12.33 -33.00 -18.48
CA GLN A 453 12.12 -34.24 -17.72
C GLN A 453 11.84 -33.99 -16.23
N GLU A 454 11.67 -32.74 -15.81
CA GLU A 454 11.45 -32.36 -14.42
C GLU A 454 10.03 -31.83 -14.20
N LEU A 455 9.48 -32.12 -13.02
CA LEU A 455 8.30 -31.48 -12.44
C LEU A 455 8.75 -30.38 -11.48
N SER A 456 7.99 -29.29 -11.44
CA SER A 456 8.19 -28.24 -10.44
C SER A 456 6.93 -27.98 -9.62
N TYR A 457 7.12 -27.63 -8.36
CA TYR A 457 6.07 -27.13 -7.46
C TYR A 457 6.41 -25.70 -7.04
N THR A 458 5.42 -24.82 -7.17
CA THR A 458 5.47 -23.42 -6.74
C THR A 458 4.44 -23.20 -5.63
N PRO A 459 4.80 -22.54 -4.51
CA PRO A 459 3.92 -22.33 -3.39
C PRO A 459 2.86 -21.27 -3.71
N ILE A 460 1.75 -21.33 -3.00
CA ILE A 460 0.79 -20.21 -2.96
C ILE A 460 1.27 -19.21 -1.92
N TYR A 461 1.07 -17.92 -2.18
CA TYR A 461 1.36 -16.84 -1.24
C TYR A 461 0.21 -15.83 -1.23
N PHE A 462 0.22 -14.86 -0.30
CA PHE A 462 -0.87 -13.89 -0.19
C PHE A 462 -0.41 -12.45 0.05
N GLU A 463 -1.24 -11.51 -0.40
CA GLU A 463 -1.31 -10.13 0.09
C GLU A 463 -2.43 -10.04 1.14
N GLY A 464 -2.24 -9.26 2.22
CA GLY A 464 -3.23 -9.16 3.29
C GLY A 464 -2.65 -8.55 4.57
N PRO A 465 -3.33 -8.73 5.73
CA PRO A 465 -2.77 -8.38 7.04
C PRO A 465 -1.32 -8.88 7.18
N SER A 466 -0.42 -7.97 7.55
CA SER A 466 1.03 -8.22 7.50
C SER A 466 1.44 -9.54 8.16
N ALA A 467 2.19 -10.34 7.42
CA ALA A 467 2.78 -11.60 7.89
C ALA A 467 4.26 -11.47 8.30
N TRP A 468 4.78 -10.25 8.43
CA TRP A 468 6.20 -9.99 8.72
C TRP A 468 6.72 -10.69 10.00
N GLN A 469 5.84 -10.85 10.99
CA GLN A 469 6.15 -11.53 12.25
C GLN A 469 5.47 -12.90 12.37
N ALA A 470 4.84 -13.38 11.30
CA ALA A 470 4.14 -14.66 11.33
C ALA A 470 5.14 -15.80 11.42
N HIS A 471 4.85 -16.75 12.32
CA HIS A 471 5.49 -18.05 12.31
C HIS A 471 4.77 -18.94 11.30
N GLU A 472 5.52 -19.76 10.57
CA GLU A 472 5.01 -20.72 9.60
C GLU A 472 5.54 -22.12 9.88
N ASP A 473 4.62 -23.09 9.86
CA ASP A 473 4.93 -24.51 9.76
C ASP A 473 4.55 -25.01 8.36
N VAL A 474 5.49 -25.65 7.68
CA VAL A 474 5.28 -26.23 6.34
C VAL A 474 5.54 -27.73 6.39
N SER A 475 4.63 -28.52 5.81
CA SER A 475 4.83 -29.96 5.59
C SER A 475 4.61 -30.33 4.13
N ILE A 476 5.59 -30.98 3.52
CA ILE A 476 5.50 -31.56 2.18
C ILE A 476 5.41 -33.07 2.32
N SER A 477 4.41 -33.68 1.69
CA SER A 477 4.21 -35.12 1.63
C SER A 477 4.18 -35.59 0.18
N LEU A 478 5.07 -36.52 -0.16
CA LEU A 478 5.02 -37.22 -1.43
C LEU A 478 4.04 -38.38 -1.29
N GLN A 479 3.07 -38.48 -2.19
CA GLN A 479 2.03 -39.50 -2.17
C GLN A 479 2.42 -40.74 -2.99
N GLN A 480 3.45 -40.60 -3.82
CA GLN A 480 4.16 -41.67 -4.51
C GLN A 480 5.67 -41.39 -4.49
N ASP A 481 6.47 -42.37 -4.90
CA ASP A 481 7.90 -42.18 -5.05
C ASP A 481 8.22 -41.07 -6.07
N ALA A 482 9.18 -40.21 -5.71
CA ALA A 482 9.57 -39.04 -6.50
C ALA A 482 11.08 -39.13 -6.78
N PRO A 483 11.48 -39.65 -7.95
CA PRO A 483 12.88 -39.85 -8.27
C PRO A 483 13.64 -38.52 -8.22
N HIS A 484 14.80 -38.51 -7.56
CA HIS A 484 15.65 -37.33 -7.42
C HIS A 484 14.98 -36.11 -6.77
N PHE A 485 14.01 -36.34 -5.87
CA PHE A 485 13.42 -35.26 -5.09
C PHE A 485 14.48 -34.54 -4.25
N THR A 486 14.65 -33.25 -4.53
CA THR A 486 15.51 -32.37 -3.75
C THR A 486 14.62 -31.49 -2.88
N PRO A 487 14.63 -31.66 -1.54
CA PRO A 487 13.82 -30.83 -0.66
C PRO A 487 14.30 -29.36 -0.74
N PRO A 488 13.40 -28.38 -0.59
CA PRO A 488 13.80 -26.98 -0.58
C PRO A 488 14.73 -26.66 0.59
N ALA A 489 15.48 -25.57 0.47
CA ALA A 489 16.37 -25.12 1.53
C ALA A 489 15.60 -24.92 2.87
N GLY A 490 16.19 -25.41 3.97
CA GLY A 490 15.60 -25.32 5.31
C GLY A 490 14.56 -26.39 5.64
N PHE A 491 14.20 -27.27 4.70
CA PHE A 491 13.36 -28.43 5.00
C PHE A 491 14.20 -29.58 5.54
N SER A 492 13.68 -30.24 6.57
CA SER A 492 14.25 -31.44 7.15
C SER A 492 13.33 -32.62 6.89
N GLN A 493 13.91 -33.76 6.52
CA GLN A 493 13.14 -34.99 6.38
C GLN A 493 12.79 -35.52 7.77
N THR A 494 11.50 -35.71 8.03
CA THR A 494 11.02 -36.20 9.34
C THR A 494 10.73 -37.69 9.31
N CYS A 495 10.23 -38.20 8.19
CA CYS A 495 10.12 -39.62 7.89
C CYS A 495 10.19 -39.82 6.36
N PRO A 496 10.22 -41.06 5.84
CA PRO A 496 10.20 -41.29 4.39
C PRO A 496 9.08 -40.51 3.72
N GLN A 497 9.41 -39.79 2.63
CA GLN A 497 8.45 -39.00 1.85
C GLN A 497 7.79 -37.81 2.58
N GLN A 498 8.24 -37.45 3.79
CA GLN A 498 7.72 -36.29 4.53
C GLN A 498 8.82 -35.33 4.97
N PHE A 499 8.65 -34.07 4.56
CA PHE A 499 9.60 -33.00 4.81
C PHE A 499 8.90 -31.87 5.55
N LYS A 500 9.57 -31.31 6.57
CA LYS A 500 9.03 -30.21 7.36
C LYS A 500 9.99 -29.06 7.50
N ARG A 501 9.42 -27.86 7.56
CA ARG A 501 10.09 -26.60 7.91
C ARG A 501 9.24 -25.89 8.96
N SER A 502 9.89 -25.26 9.92
CA SER A 502 9.25 -24.40 10.91
C SER A 502 10.11 -23.15 11.07
N GLY A 503 9.51 -21.96 11.00
CA GLY A 503 10.25 -20.71 11.13
C GLY A 503 9.42 -19.50 10.74
N ARG A 504 10.07 -18.47 10.17
CA ARG A 504 9.33 -17.33 9.62
C ARG A 504 8.62 -17.74 8.32
N TYR A 505 7.48 -17.12 8.06
CA TYR A 505 6.76 -17.23 6.79
C TYR A 505 7.67 -16.89 5.59
N LEU A 506 7.63 -17.71 4.55
CA LEU A 506 8.36 -17.55 3.29
C LEU A 506 7.42 -17.77 2.11
N ASP A 507 7.48 -16.89 1.10
CA ASP A 507 6.61 -16.90 -0.07
C ASP A 507 7.28 -17.41 -1.36
N ASP A 508 8.55 -17.82 -1.31
CA ASP A 508 9.40 -18.02 -2.49
C ASP A 508 10.08 -19.41 -2.59
N TRP A 509 9.78 -20.34 -1.69
CA TRP A 509 10.42 -21.67 -1.70
C TRP A 509 9.82 -22.57 -2.79
N THR A 510 10.64 -23.28 -3.57
CA THR A 510 10.17 -24.17 -4.65
C THR A 510 10.76 -25.57 -4.54
N CYS A 511 10.11 -26.55 -5.16
CA CYS A 511 10.62 -27.93 -5.27
C CYS A 511 10.75 -28.33 -6.74
N THR A 512 11.79 -29.07 -7.10
CA THR A 512 11.91 -29.75 -8.39
C THR A 512 12.29 -31.22 -8.21
N PHE A 513 11.82 -32.07 -9.12
CA PHE A 513 12.08 -33.51 -9.12
C PHE A 513 11.84 -34.11 -10.50
N ASN A 514 12.41 -35.28 -10.80
CA ASN A 514 12.20 -35.91 -12.10
C ASN A 514 10.74 -36.33 -12.26
N ALA A 515 10.20 -36.15 -13.46
CA ALA A 515 8.87 -36.62 -13.83
C ALA A 515 8.88 -38.17 -13.90
N PRO A 516 8.16 -38.88 -13.02
CA PRO A 516 7.98 -40.32 -13.19
C PRO A 516 7.02 -40.60 -14.36
N PRO A 517 6.93 -41.85 -14.83
CA PRO A 517 5.89 -42.25 -15.78
C PRO A 517 4.49 -41.90 -15.26
N LEU A 518 3.61 -41.44 -16.16
CA LEU A 518 2.22 -41.15 -15.83
C LEU A 518 1.49 -42.41 -15.34
N ASP A 519 0.62 -42.25 -14.34
CA ASP A 519 -0.22 -43.36 -13.86
C ASP A 519 -1.36 -43.66 -14.84
N GLU A 520 -1.20 -44.73 -15.63
CA GLU A 520 -2.19 -45.17 -16.62
C GLU A 520 -3.50 -45.68 -15.99
N ARG A 521 -3.51 -46.00 -14.69
CA ARG A 521 -4.72 -46.48 -14.00
C ARG A 521 -5.73 -45.37 -13.76
N GLY A 522 -5.28 -44.11 -13.77
CA GLY A 522 -6.13 -42.95 -13.52
C GLY A 522 -6.61 -42.82 -12.07
N PHE A 523 -7.59 -41.93 -11.86
CA PHE A 523 -8.27 -41.72 -10.58
C PHE A 523 -9.79 -41.62 -10.76
N VAL A 524 -10.55 -41.97 -9.72
CA VAL A 524 -12.03 -41.90 -9.74
C VAL A 524 -12.51 -40.65 -9.03
N PHE A 525 -13.39 -39.90 -9.67
CA PHE A 525 -14.07 -38.74 -9.09
C PHE A 525 -15.51 -38.66 -9.58
N ASN A 526 -16.48 -38.48 -8.67
CA ASN A 526 -17.93 -38.47 -8.98
C ASN A 526 -18.34 -39.61 -9.93
N ASP A 527 -17.98 -40.84 -9.58
CA ASP A 527 -18.26 -42.06 -10.35
C ASP A 527 -17.67 -42.11 -11.79
N ASN A 528 -16.80 -41.16 -12.14
CA ASN A 528 -16.09 -41.13 -13.42
C ASN A 528 -14.61 -41.48 -13.22
N LEU A 529 -14.04 -42.28 -14.13
CA LEU A 529 -12.62 -42.60 -14.19
C LEU A 529 -11.89 -41.62 -15.10
N TYR A 530 -10.87 -40.96 -14.57
CA TYR A 530 -10.02 -40.01 -15.29
C TYR A 530 -8.62 -40.58 -15.46
N THR A 531 -8.16 -40.72 -16.70
CA THR A 531 -6.78 -41.16 -17.01
C THR A 531 -6.01 -40.03 -17.64
N LEU A 532 -4.77 -39.81 -17.20
CA LEU A 532 -3.87 -38.84 -17.81
C LEU A 532 -3.20 -39.48 -19.02
N LYS A 533 -3.19 -38.76 -20.14
CA LYS A 533 -2.43 -39.14 -21.33
C LYS A 533 -1.51 -37.98 -21.70
N PRO A 534 -0.28 -38.26 -22.17
CA PRO A 534 0.55 -37.23 -22.76
C PRO A 534 -0.23 -36.51 -23.86
N LEU A 535 -0.22 -35.17 -23.84
CA LEU A 535 -0.77 -34.39 -24.93
C LEU A 535 0.12 -34.64 -26.16
N PRO A 536 -0.39 -35.27 -27.24
CA PRO A 536 0.43 -35.50 -28.43
C PRO A 536 0.82 -34.15 -29.02
N GLY A 537 2.14 -33.91 -29.11
CA GLY A 537 2.69 -32.72 -29.77
C GLY A 537 2.51 -32.81 -31.28
N ASN A 538 1.28 -32.65 -31.75
CA ASN A 538 1.00 -32.57 -33.18
C ASN A 538 1.35 -31.15 -33.65
N ALA A 539 2.51 -31.02 -34.29
CA ALA A 539 2.84 -29.81 -35.03
C ALA A 539 1.94 -29.75 -36.28
N GLU A 540 0.78 -29.11 -36.16
CA GLU A 540 -0.02 -28.77 -37.33
C GLU A 540 0.62 -27.60 -38.06
N ALA A 541 0.79 -27.72 -39.38
CA ALA A 541 1.28 -26.64 -40.21
C ALA A 541 0.21 -25.55 -40.31
N VAL A 542 0.33 -24.50 -39.50
CA VAL A 542 -0.56 -23.33 -39.56
C VAL A 542 -0.18 -22.46 -40.76
N VAL A 543 -1.11 -22.29 -41.71
CA VAL A 543 -0.92 -21.37 -42.84
C VAL A 543 -1.19 -19.94 -42.37
N THR A 544 -0.13 -19.23 -41.99
CA THR A 544 -0.22 -17.81 -41.62
C THR A 544 -0.13 -16.91 -42.86
N LYS A 545 -1.24 -16.27 -43.24
CA LYS A 545 -1.27 -15.29 -44.34
C LYS A 545 -0.95 -13.88 -43.89
N THR A 546 -1.41 -13.50 -42.69
CA THR A 546 -1.29 -12.13 -42.18
C THR A 546 -0.79 -12.15 -40.74
N VAL A 547 0.10 -11.21 -40.42
CA VAL A 547 0.66 -11.06 -39.07
C VAL A 547 0.18 -9.75 -38.48
N TYR A 548 -0.22 -9.79 -37.21
CA TYR A 548 -0.63 -8.64 -36.43
C TYR A 548 0.33 -8.51 -35.25
N LEU A 549 0.91 -7.32 -35.07
CA LEU A 549 1.85 -7.06 -34.00
C LEU A 549 1.21 -6.11 -32.98
N ASP A 550 1.08 -6.57 -31.75
CA ASP A 550 0.52 -5.80 -30.65
C ASP A 550 1.64 -5.09 -29.88
N ILE A 551 2.03 -3.92 -30.39
CA ILE A 551 3.19 -3.15 -29.89
C ILE A 551 2.75 -2.24 -28.73
N ASN A 552 3.51 -2.28 -27.64
CA ASN A 552 3.36 -1.44 -26.46
C ASN A 552 4.74 -1.24 -25.80
N ALA A 553 4.79 -0.68 -24.58
CA ALA A 553 6.02 -0.38 -23.86
C ALA A 553 6.90 -1.61 -23.57
N SER A 554 6.31 -2.81 -23.53
CA SER A 554 7.00 -4.08 -23.30
C SER A 554 7.89 -4.53 -24.45
N TRP A 555 7.67 -3.97 -25.64
CA TRP A 555 8.44 -4.35 -26.83
C TRP A 555 9.78 -3.60 -26.93
N SER A 556 10.85 -4.36 -27.11
CA SER A 556 12.15 -3.82 -27.51
C SER A 556 12.16 -3.50 -29.02
N GLN A 557 12.90 -2.47 -29.45
CA GLN A 557 13.04 -2.18 -30.88
C GLN A 557 13.71 -3.34 -31.63
N ALA A 558 14.65 -4.03 -30.97
CA ALA A 558 15.33 -5.19 -31.52
C ALA A 558 14.38 -6.39 -31.66
N GLU A 559 13.48 -6.61 -30.69
CA GLU A 559 12.47 -7.68 -30.75
C GLU A 559 11.51 -7.45 -31.92
N CYS A 560 11.01 -6.22 -32.09
CA CYS A 560 10.18 -5.90 -33.25
C CYS A 560 10.93 -6.13 -34.57
N GLU A 561 12.22 -5.74 -34.66
CA GLU A 561 13.02 -5.98 -35.86
C GLU A 561 13.18 -7.47 -36.18
N GLN A 562 13.41 -8.29 -35.16
CA GLN A 562 13.49 -9.75 -35.31
C GLN A 562 12.17 -10.33 -35.84
N VAL A 563 11.03 -9.90 -35.30
CA VAL A 563 9.72 -10.32 -35.82
C VAL A 563 9.57 -9.91 -37.28
N PHE A 564 9.88 -8.67 -37.63
CA PHE A 564 9.76 -8.19 -39.02
C PHE A 564 10.64 -8.97 -40.00
N GLU A 565 11.85 -9.36 -39.61
CA GLU A 565 12.70 -10.20 -40.47
C GLU A 565 12.12 -11.61 -40.64
N LEU A 566 11.59 -12.21 -39.57
CA LEU A 566 10.96 -13.54 -39.60
C LEU A 566 9.70 -13.59 -40.49
N VAL A 567 9.00 -12.47 -40.62
CA VAL A 567 7.73 -12.39 -41.38
C VAL A 567 7.80 -11.48 -42.60
N LYS A 568 9.00 -11.20 -43.13
CA LYS A 568 9.24 -10.23 -44.22
C LYS A 568 8.41 -10.47 -45.49
N ASP A 569 8.06 -11.72 -45.78
CA ASP A 569 7.26 -12.10 -46.95
C ASP A 569 5.74 -12.04 -46.70
N ARG A 570 5.32 -11.62 -45.50
CA ARG A 570 3.92 -11.53 -45.07
C ARG A 570 3.54 -10.09 -44.77
N PRO A 571 2.29 -9.68 -45.04
CA PRO A 571 1.80 -8.38 -44.60
C PRO A 571 1.71 -8.35 -43.07
N VAL A 572 2.20 -7.25 -42.48
CA VAL A 572 2.17 -7.00 -41.04
C VAL A 572 1.28 -5.80 -40.73
N PHE A 573 0.40 -5.93 -39.75
CA PHE A 573 -0.51 -4.88 -39.29
C PHE A 573 -0.33 -4.59 -37.80
N VAL A 574 -0.68 -3.37 -37.37
CA VAL A 574 -0.71 -2.93 -35.97
C VAL A 574 -2.01 -2.20 -35.69
N SER A 575 -2.42 -2.16 -34.42
CA SER A 575 -3.51 -1.28 -33.97
C SER A 575 -2.93 0.05 -33.48
N PRO A 576 -3.08 1.16 -34.23
CA PRO A 576 -2.60 2.50 -33.83
C PRO A 576 -3.36 3.08 -32.61
N GLY A 577 -4.52 2.51 -32.27
CA GLY A 577 -5.38 2.87 -31.15
C GLY A 577 -6.74 2.18 -31.26
N ASN A 578 -7.51 2.14 -30.17
CA ASN A 578 -8.75 1.34 -30.07
C ASN A 578 -9.94 1.88 -30.88
N GLU A 579 -9.81 3.07 -31.46
CA GLU A 579 -10.82 3.70 -32.33
C GLU A 579 -10.32 3.91 -33.76
N GLU A 580 -9.09 3.48 -34.07
CA GLU A 580 -8.50 3.60 -35.39
C GLU A 580 -8.36 2.20 -36.03
N PRO A 581 -8.64 2.07 -37.33
CA PRO A 581 -8.53 0.77 -38.01
C PRO A 581 -7.09 0.26 -38.02
N LEU A 582 -6.94 -1.06 -38.06
CA LEU A 582 -5.65 -1.74 -38.22
C LEU A 582 -4.85 -1.15 -39.40
N LYS A 583 -3.61 -0.73 -39.13
CA LYS A 583 -2.71 -0.12 -40.12
C LYS A 583 -1.62 -1.08 -40.54
N ARG A 584 -1.39 -1.19 -41.84
CA ARG A 584 -0.27 -1.96 -42.41
C ARG A 584 1.06 -1.26 -42.13
N ILE A 585 2.06 -2.01 -41.69
CA ILE A 585 3.43 -1.53 -41.57
C ILE A 585 4.10 -1.52 -42.96
N THR A 586 4.79 -0.42 -43.24
CA THR A 586 5.65 -0.21 -44.42
C THR A 586 7.00 0.33 -43.97
N ALA A 587 8.01 0.28 -44.85
CA ALA A 587 9.34 0.81 -44.56
C ALA A 587 9.31 2.31 -44.17
N GLN A 588 8.33 3.07 -44.65
CA GLN A 588 8.20 4.51 -44.39
C GLN A 588 7.54 4.81 -43.03
N ASN A 589 6.59 3.99 -42.57
CA ASN A 589 5.83 4.27 -41.35
C ASN A 589 6.30 3.47 -40.12
N LYS A 590 7.12 2.43 -40.32
CA LYS A 590 7.57 1.49 -39.27
C LYS A 590 8.12 2.18 -38.03
N SER A 591 9.11 3.07 -38.20
CA SER A 591 9.75 3.77 -37.07
C SER A 591 8.79 4.71 -36.33
N ALA A 592 7.91 5.40 -37.07
CA ALA A 592 6.94 6.32 -36.49
C ALA A 592 5.84 5.58 -35.71
N LEU A 593 5.29 4.50 -36.27
CA LEU A 593 4.30 3.66 -35.60
C LEU A 593 4.87 3.01 -34.35
N PHE A 594 6.10 2.48 -34.42
CA PHE A 594 6.77 1.93 -33.25
C PHE A 594 6.94 2.98 -32.13
N GLY A 595 7.47 4.16 -32.47
CA GLY A 595 7.63 5.25 -31.50
C GLY A 595 6.31 5.75 -30.90
N GLN A 596 5.22 5.72 -31.67
CA GLN A 596 3.87 6.04 -31.17
C GLN A 596 3.37 4.98 -30.19
N LEU A 597 3.37 3.71 -30.60
CA LEU A 597 2.73 2.60 -29.90
C LEU A 597 3.43 2.22 -28.60
N ARG A 598 4.76 2.30 -28.59
CA ARG A 598 5.59 2.01 -27.41
C ARG A 598 5.37 2.96 -26.23
N ARG A 599 4.69 4.09 -26.44
CA ARG A 599 4.30 4.99 -25.35
C ARG A 599 3.16 4.45 -24.51
N ASN A 600 2.46 3.42 -24.98
CA ASN A 600 1.38 2.79 -24.25
C ASN A 600 1.94 1.73 -23.30
N HIS A 601 1.67 1.83 -21.99
CA HIS A 601 2.04 0.82 -21.00
C HIS A 601 1.41 -0.53 -21.28
N PHE A 602 0.18 -0.52 -21.80
CA PHE A 602 -0.53 -1.70 -22.25
C PHE A 602 -1.40 -1.38 -23.46
N SER A 603 -1.74 -2.41 -24.22
CA SER A 603 -2.61 -2.37 -25.39
C SER A 603 -3.88 -3.20 -25.15
N LEU A 604 -4.95 -2.87 -25.87
CA LEU A 604 -6.21 -3.62 -25.88
C LEU A 604 -6.49 -4.00 -27.33
N PHE A 605 -5.77 -5.01 -27.82
CA PHE A 605 -5.76 -5.32 -29.24
C PHE A 605 -7.18 -5.64 -29.76
N PRO A 606 -7.64 -5.00 -30.86
CA PRO A 606 -9.00 -5.15 -31.34
C PRO A 606 -9.15 -6.43 -32.18
N PHE A 607 -9.19 -7.59 -31.52
CA PHE A 607 -9.31 -8.90 -32.19
C PHE A 607 -10.52 -8.99 -33.13
N TYR A 608 -11.58 -8.21 -32.86
CA TYR A 608 -12.78 -8.14 -33.69
C TYR A 608 -12.60 -7.43 -35.03
N GLU A 609 -11.46 -6.77 -35.27
CA GLU A 609 -11.14 -6.14 -36.56
C GLU A 609 -10.33 -7.06 -37.47
N ILE A 610 -9.95 -8.26 -37.01
CA ILE A 610 -9.21 -9.25 -37.81
C ILE A 610 -10.16 -9.87 -38.85
N PRO A 611 -9.95 -9.66 -40.17
CA PRO A 611 -10.89 -10.12 -41.18
C PRO A 611 -10.88 -11.64 -41.42
N ASP A 612 -9.69 -12.26 -41.42
CA ASP A 612 -9.49 -13.71 -41.62
C ASP A 612 -8.75 -14.30 -40.42
N ALA A 613 -9.50 -14.54 -39.33
CA ALA A 613 -8.95 -15.04 -38.08
C ALA A 613 -8.30 -16.43 -38.20
N ALA A 614 -8.76 -17.26 -39.14
CA ALA A 614 -8.26 -18.63 -39.33
C ALA A 614 -6.81 -18.68 -39.86
N THR A 615 -6.33 -17.61 -40.51
CA THR A 615 -4.96 -17.54 -41.06
C THR A 615 -4.15 -16.35 -40.51
N ALA A 616 -4.65 -15.72 -39.44
CA ALA A 616 -4.02 -14.63 -38.75
C ALA A 616 -3.08 -15.14 -37.65
N LEU A 617 -1.90 -14.52 -37.52
CA LEU A 617 -1.03 -14.68 -36.36
C LEU A 617 -0.96 -13.34 -35.63
N VAL A 618 -1.48 -13.29 -34.40
CA VAL A 618 -1.31 -12.15 -33.50
C VAL A 618 -0.13 -12.43 -32.59
N VAL A 619 0.85 -11.52 -32.58
CA VAL A 619 2.00 -11.59 -31.70
C VAL A 619 1.87 -10.45 -30.70
N THR A 620 1.70 -10.80 -29.42
CA THR A 620 1.56 -9.86 -28.32
C THR A 620 2.61 -10.15 -27.26
N LYS A 621 2.96 -9.11 -26.50
CA LYS A 621 3.87 -9.16 -25.37
C LYS A 621 3.34 -8.19 -24.32
N ASN A 622 3.35 -8.62 -23.07
CA ASN A 622 2.97 -7.79 -21.95
C ASN A 622 3.75 -8.21 -20.72
N ASP A 623 4.35 -7.24 -20.05
CA ASP A 623 5.24 -7.49 -18.92
C ASP A 623 4.54 -7.31 -17.56
N GLY A 624 3.21 -7.11 -17.51
CA GLY A 624 2.53 -7.01 -16.22
C GLY A 624 1.10 -6.49 -16.22
N ILE A 625 0.85 -5.55 -15.29
CA ILE A 625 -0.46 -5.12 -14.81
C ILE A 625 -1.26 -4.46 -15.94
N THR A 626 -2.44 -5.02 -16.22
CA THR A 626 -3.38 -4.47 -17.19
C THR A 626 -4.79 -4.39 -16.62
N PRO A 627 -5.68 -3.64 -17.28
CA PRO A 627 -7.11 -3.82 -17.10
C PRO A 627 -7.52 -5.27 -17.35
N SER A 628 -8.46 -5.70 -16.54
CA SER A 628 -9.08 -7.02 -16.50
C SER A 628 -10.35 -7.02 -17.39
N LEU A 629 -10.89 -8.18 -17.76
CA LEU A 629 -12.17 -8.30 -18.48
C LEU A 629 -13.33 -7.68 -17.68
N LYS A 630 -13.27 -7.75 -16.35
CA LYS A 630 -14.21 -7.14 -15.42
C LYS A 630 -14.19 -5.62 -15.56
N ASP A 631 -13.01 -5.04 -15.73
CA ASP A 631 -12.83 -3.60 -15.96
C ASP A 631 -13.43 -3.14 -17.31
N LEU A 632 -13.68 -4.09 -18.22
CA LEU A 632 -14.30 -3.87 -19.53
C LEU A 632 -15.82 -4.14 -19.57
N GLN A 633 -16.46 -4.54 -18.47
CA GLN A 633 -17.88 -4.95 -18.46
C GLN A 633 -18.86 -3.91 -18.99
N HIS A 634 -18.52 -2.62 -18.87
CA HIS A 634 -19.34 -1.51 -19.36
C HIS A 634 -18.77 -0.86 -20.63
N ALA A 635 -17.70 -1.44 -21.19
CA ALA A 635 -17.04 -0.95 -22.40
C ALA A 635 -17.71 -1.54 -23.65
N GLY A 636 -17.95 -0.72 -24.67
CA GLY A 636 -18.41 -1.19 -25.99
C GLY A 636 -17.44 -2.16 -26.65
N LEU A 637 -16.15 -2.12 -26.29
CA LEU A 637 -15.14 -3.08 -26.69
C LEU A 637 -15.56 -4.52 -26.35
N LEU A 638 -15.98 -4.79 -25.11
CA LEU A 638 -16.34 -6.15 -24.66
C LEU A 638 -17.53 -6.69 -25.45
N ASN A 639 -18.53 -5.84 -25.74
CA ASN A 639 -19.69 -6.23 -26.54
C ASN A 639 -19.28 -6.73 -27.95
N ARG A 640 -18.28 -6.09 -28.58
CA ARG A 640 -17.77 -6.51 -29.89
C ARG A 640 -16.96 -7.80 -29.82
N VAL A 641 -16.19 -8.00 -28.75
CA VAL A 641 -15.41 -9.24 -28.53
C VAL A 641 -16.34 -10.42 -28.23
N CYS A 642 -17.35 -10.26 -27.37
CA CYS A 642 -18.31 -11.32 -27.04
C CYS A 642 -19.11 -11.78 -28.27
N LEU A 643 -19.47 -10.86 -29.16
CA LEU A 643 -20.10 -11.18 -30.46
C LEU A 643 -19.27 -12.10 -31.34
N LEU A 644 -17.94 -12.21 -31.15
CA LEU A 644 -17.12 -13.20 -31.86
C LEU A 644 -17.14 -14.57 -31.18
N ILE A 645 -17.14 -14.61 -29.85
CA ILE A 645 -17.07 -15.86 -29.09
C ILE A 645 -18.38 -16.66 -29.21
N THR A 646 -19.53 -16.00 -29.32
CA THR A 646 -20.84 -16.68 -29.51
C THR A 646 -21.06 -17.21 -30.92
N THR A 647 -20.16 -16.91 -31.86
CA THR A 647 -20.32 -17.25 -33.29
C THR A 647 -19.39 -18.39 -33.73
N TYR A 648 -18.69 -19.03 -32.79
CA TYR A 648 -17.86 -20.23 -33.00
C TYR A 648 -18.34 -21.40 -32.17
#